data_AF-A0A016VL57-F1
#
_entry.id   AF-A0A016VL57-F1
#
_cell.length_a   1.000
_cell.length_b   1.000
_cell.length_c   1.000
_cell.angle_alpha   90.00
_cell.angle_beta   90.00
_cell.angle_gamma   90.00
#
_symmetry.space_group_name_H-M   'P 1'
#
loop_
_entity.id
_entity.type
_entity.pdbx_description
1 polymer ?
#
loop_
_entity_poly.entity_id
_entity_poly.type
_entity_poly.pdbx_seq_one_letter_code
_entity_poly.pdbx_strand_id
1 'polypeptide(L)'
;MRGESYFACCGADRTTPGCCVAEAHVSDTLNAEALREFTPTPASRGEDDPRNYKVYAMDCEMVYGVWGPELARVSVVDMDNKLVLDLIVKPHNTVIDYNTRFSGLTANQVETSDVDLFEAQSRLFELVNERSILIGHSLESDLKAMRLRHERVVDTAVVFEHRQGFPFKRALRNLASEYLQKIIQEDDSGHDSQEDSATCMSLMLLKMKNVLAKVPNIGKTLWEHKKKTAFAGFLICLGGNYAATWHRNSKIRTAYARQAQKFGEEPISAEDKPRRVLVLANVSSNERHSYDEFTKNALPLMHLAGLQVDILKADSESQMEALAAAVDTQEADAVYVVGGDGTLGRVVTGIFRNRENAVLPIGVFPGGYDNLSLKRLAPSVFESSADVRRMCESAMALIEEQRRDVTAFELTVEGAESDIKPIYSVGDVGAGWFRHIEERRRKLWYFGALKRRWAYIWEMLKHSPTDMEAKMLYEEACTGCRTCRPPVVFEPPAWRWWHILTGPPRYKEPEVKKDYSGVVNENCGRIHEVDLKGTDLIIENNLQEDLACLRVRMGGTEAGRSGVLADGWKRCSAKRVGTSDSDEFYTTDLLAKAVSLTFVKIPEFIHRLYVSSDHLGEKLDGKKIHIRSTDRKVEMYLPNAIRFDIDSL
;
A
#
# COMPACT_ATOMS: atom_id res chain seq x y z
N MET A 1 -33.66 36.15 -19.37
CA MET A 1 -33.91 37.13 -18.30
C MET A 1 -32.94 38.27 -18.53
N ARG A 2 -33.45 39.50 -18.76
CA ARG A 2 -32.60 40.69 -18.91
C ARG A 2 -31.92 40.92 -17.56
N GLY A 3 -30.60 41.10 -17.59
CA GLY A 3 -29.77 41.23 -16.40
C GLY A 3 -30.12 42.49 -15.63
N GLU A 4 -30.78 42.32 -14.50
CA GLU A 4 -30.84 43.34 -13.45
C GLU A 4 -29.47 43.36 -12.78
N SER A 5 -28.77 44.48 -12.92
CA SER A 5 -27.46 44.71 -12.34
C SER A 5 -27.63 45.51 -11.07
N TYR A 6 -27.26 44.92 -9.93
CA TYR A 6 -27.37 45.54 -8.61
C TYR A 6 -26.01 46.09 -8.13
N PHE A 7 -26.03 47.04 -7.19
CA PHE A 7 -24.84 47.45 -6.46
C PHE A 7 -24.41 46.35 -5.49
N ALA A 8 -23.15 45.92 -5.55
CA ALA A 8 -22.63 44.85 -4.68
C ALA A 8 -22.62 45.21 -3.18
N CYS A 9 -22.58 46.51 -2.84
CA CYS A 9 -22.52 46.98 -1.46
C CYS A 9 -23.86 46.93 -0.72
N CYS A 10 -24.98 47.26 -1.39
CA CYS A 10 -26.29 47.38 -0.76
C CYS A 10 -27.39 46.55 -1.42
N GLY A 11 -27.07 45.84 -2.52
CA GLY A 11 -28.03 45.05 -3.28
C GLY A 11 -29.11 45.87 -3.99
N ALA A 12 -29.04 47.21 -3.94
CA ALA A 12 -30.00 48.08 -4.59
C ALA A 12 -29.81 48.08 -6.12
N ASP A 13 -30.88 48.33 -6.85
CA ASP A 13 -30.83 48.49 -8.30
C ASP A 13 -29.91 49.66 -8.67
N ARG A 14 -29.13 49.52 -9.75
CA ARG A 14 -28.26 50.58 -10.29
C ARG A 14 -29.00 51.85 -10.71
N THR A 15 -30.33 51.84 -10.81
CA THR A 15 -31.15 53.05 -11.01
C THR A 15 -31.28 53.91 -9.76
N THR A 16 -30.94 53.39 -8.57
CA THR A 16 -30.95 54.18 -7.33
C THR A 16 -29.69 55.04 -7.22
N PRO A 17 -29.79 56.28 -6.71
CA PRO A 17 -28.59 57.01 -6.29
C PRO A 17 -27.89 56.17 -5.21
N GLY A 18 -26.58 55.95 -5.38
CA GLY A 18 -25.80 55.05 -4.53
C GLY A 18 -26.01 55.32 -3.04
N CYS A 19 -25.96 54.27 -2.21
CA CYS A 19 -26.26 54.36 -0.78
C CYS A 19 -25.27 55.24 0.03
N CYS A 20 -24.10 55.54 -0.54
CA CYS A 20 -23.13 56.48 -0.01
C CYS A 20 -22.29 57.08 -1.14
N VAL A 21 -21.68 58.24 -0.88
CA VAL A 21 -20.68 58.88 -1.75
C VAL A 21 -19.42 59.07 -0.92
N ALA A 22 -18.29 58.66 -1.45
CA ALA A 22 -16.97 58.81 -0.82
C ALA A 22 -15.99 59.39 -1.85
N GLU A 23 -14.92 60.04 -1.38
CA GLU A 23 -13.90 60.65 -2.26
C GLU A 23 -13.09 59.60 -3.03
N ALA A 24 -12.97 58.38 -2.49
CA ALA A 24 -12.25 57.27 -3.11
C ALA A 24 -13.01 55.94 -2.94
N HIS A 25 -12.76 55.00 -3.84
CA HIS A 25 -13.28 53.64 -3.74
C HIS A 25 -12.31 52.76 -2.93
N VAL A 26 -12.84 52.04 -1.96
CA VAL A 26 -12.08 51.10 -1.11
C VAL A 26 -12.39 49.65 -1.51
N SER A 27 -11.47 48.72 -1.25
CA SER A 27 -11.61 47.29 -1.58
C SER A 27 -11.26 46.41 -0.40
N ASP A 28 -11.95 45.28 -0.24
CA ASP A 28 -11.61 44.24 0.74
C ASP A 28 -10.50 43.28 0.26
N THR A 29 -9.94 43.52 -0.93
CA THR A 29 -8.94 42.61 -1.53
C THR A 29 -7.53 43.01 -1.10
N LEU A 30 -6.87 42.14 -0.33
CA LEU A 30 -5.46 42.28 0.00
C LEU A 30 -4.57 42.04 -1.23
N ASN A 31 -3.50 42.81 -1.36
CA ASN A 31 -2.45 42.57 -2.35
C ASN A 31 -1.79 41.19 -2.13
N ALA A 32 -1.50 40.45 -3.21
CA ALA A 32 -0.84 39.15 -3.16
C ALA A 32 0.55 39.19 -2.47
N GLU A 33 1.25 40.32 -2.53
CA GLU A 33 2.53 40.49 -1.83
C GLU A 33 2.36 40.55 -0.30
N ALA A 34 1.26 41.13 0.19
CA ALA A 34 0.95 41.20 1.62
C ALA A 34 0.69 39.81 2.24
N LEU A 35 0.34 38.81 1.42
CA LEU A 35 0.20 37.42 1.87
C LEU A 35 1.54 36.79 2.32
N ARG A 36 2.68 37.35 1.88
CA ARG A 36 4.02 36.89 2.31
C ARG A 36 4.43 37.44 3.67
N GLU A 37 3.71 38.43 4.19
CA GLU A 37 4.04 39.18 5.41
C GLU A 37 3.35 38.62 6.65
N PHE A 38 2.75 37.42 6.55
CA PHE A 38 2.07 36.77 7.67
C PHE A 38 3.07 36.12 8.62
N THR A 39 3.03 36.53 9.88
CA THR A 39 3.89 36.00 10.95
C THR A 39 3.17 34.89 11.70
N PRO A 40 3.78 33.70 11.92
CA PRO A 40 3.19 32.72 12.82
C PRO A 40 3.28 33.17 14.28
N THR A 41 2.29 32.81 15.09
CA THR A 41 2.42 32.95 16.56
C THR A 41 3.67 32.21 17.06
N PRO A 42 4.37 32.73 18.10
CA PRO A 42 5.62 32.15 18.57
C PRO A 42 5.43 30.71 19.07
N ALA A 43 6.46 29.89 18.89
CA ALA A 43 6.48 28.53 19.43
C ALA A 43 6.38 28.55 20.98
N SER A 44 5.84 27.46 21.54
CA SER A 44 5.83 27.26 22.98
C SER A 44 7.25 27.17 23.54
N ARG A 45 7.51 27.79 24.71
CA ARG A 45 8.82 27.72 25.39
C ARG A 45 9.07 26.40 26.15
N GLY A 46 8.18 25.42 26.03
CA GLY A 46 8.19 24.15 26.76
C GLY A 46 6.82 23.87 27.39
N GLU A 47 6.67 22.72 28.04
CA GLU A 47 5.37 22.34 28.65
C GLU A 47 4.93 23.32 29.75
N ASP A 48 5.88 23.90 30.48
CA ASP A 48 5.63 24.86 31.58
C ASP A 48 5.35 26.30 31.12
N ASP A 49 5.30 26.58 29.81
CA ASP A 49 4.96 27.90 29.30
C ASP A 49 3.50 28.24 29.68
N PRO A 50 3.26 29.27 30.52
CA PRO A 50 1.93 29.56 31.05
C PRO A 50 0.90 29.93 29.97
N ARG A 51 1.35 30.30 28.76
CA ARG A 51 0.50 30.63 27.60
C ARG A 51 -0.11 29.39 26.94
N ASN A 52 0.45 28.20 27.17
CA ASN A 52 0.02 26.94 26.53
C ASN A 52 -1.44 26.59 26.76
N TYR A 53 -2.00 27.02 27.89
CA TYR A 53 -3.36 26.69 28.32
C TYR A 53 -4.26 27.92 28.37
N LYS A 54 -3.81 29.04 27.80
CA LYS A 54 -4.59 30.28 27.76
C LYS A 54 -5.59 30.26 26.60
N VAL A 55 -6.75 30.82 26.89
CA VAL A 55 -7.85 31.01 25.94
C VAL A 55 -8.20 32.48 25.98
N TYR A 56 -8.20 33.12 24.82
CA TYR A 56 -8.51 34.53 24.67
C TYR A 56 -9.53 34.71 23.55
N ALA A 57 -10.44 35.67 23.71
CA ALA A 57 -11.24 36.16 22.60
C ALA A 57 -10.69 37.49 22.11
N MET A 58 -10.67 37.68 20.80
CA MET A 58 -10.15 38.89 20.18
C MET A 58 -11.07 39.35 19.05
N ASP A 59 -11.02 40.65 18.82
CA ASP A 59 -11.73 41.34 17.75
C ASP A 59 -10.91 42.58 17.34
N CYS A 60 -10.93 42.88 16.06
CA CYS A 60 -10.19 43.97 15.46
C CYS A 60 -11.13 44.97 14.80
N GLU A 61 -10.81 46.25 14.94
CA GLU A 61 -11.37 47.29 14.08
C GLU A 61 -10.40 47.63 12.95
N MET A 62 -10.94 47.70 11.74
CA MET A 62 -10.17 47.94 10.52
C MET A 62 -10.50 49.27 9.87
N VAL A 63 -9.47 49.90 9.31
CA VAL A 63 -9.56 51.05 8.40
C VAL A 63 -9.15 50.61 7.00
N TYR A 64 -9.53 51.36 5.98
CA TYR A 64 -9.12 51.08 4.60
C TYR A 64 -7.89 51.91 4.23
N GLY A 65 -6.78 51.23 3.98
CA GLY A 65 -5.59 51.80 3.36
C GLY A 65 -5.57 51.63 1.85
N VAL A 66 -4.45 51.99 1.23
CA VAL A 66 -4.22 51.87 -0.23
C VAL A 66 -4.36 50.43 -0.74
N TRP A 67 -4.09 49.44 0.11
CA TRP A 67 -4.08 48.01 -0.24
C TRP A 67 -5.20 47.19 0.39
N GLY A 68 -6.25 47.86 0.88
CA GLY A 68 -7.42 47.24 1.49
C GLY A 68 -7.49 47.41 3.01
N PRO A 69 -8.16 46.49 3.74
CA PRO A 69 -8.35 46.61 5.17
C PRO A 69 -7.02 46.47 5.93
N GLU A 70 -6.75 47.42 6.82
CA GLU A 70 -5.60 47.45 7.71
C GLU A 70 -6.06 47.59 9.16
N LEU A 71 -5.30 46.99 10.07
CA LEU A 71 -5.59 47.02 11.50
C LEU A 71 -5.51 48.44 12.06
N ALA A 72 -6.52 48.85 12.81
CA ALA A 72 -6.54 50.14 13.51
C ALA A 72 -6.87 50.04 15.00
N ARG A 73 -7.53 48.97 15.46
CA ARG A 73 -7.61 48.62 16.87
C ARG A 73 -7.63 47.11 17.04
N VAL A 74 -7.03 46.60 18.10
CA VAL A 74 -7.19 45.21 18.54
C VAL A 74 -7.55 45.19 20.02
N SER A 75 -8.62 44.47 20.36
CA SER A 75 -9.01 44.21 21.74
C SER A 75 -8.98 42.72 22.02
N VAL A 76 -8.50 42.34 23.20
CA VAL A 76 -8.41 40.94 23.63
C VAL A 76 -8.92 40.81 25.05
N VAL A 77 -9.78 39.82 25.29
CA VAL A 77 -10.35 39.50 26.60
C VAL A 77 -10.02 38.07 27.01
N ASP A 78 -9.86 37.84 28.32
CA ASP A 78 -9.68 36.50 28.88
C ASP A 78 -11.02 35.75 29.08
N MET A 79 -10.96 34.54 29.64
CA MET A 79 -12.16 33.72 29.92
C MET A 79 -13.11 34.33 30.94
N ASP A 80 -12.67 35.27 31.76
CA ASP A 80 -13.52 35.99 32.71
C ASP A 80 -14.11 37.27 32.08
N ASN A 81 -14.00 37.41 30.75
CA ASN A 81 -14.34 38.60 29.97
C ASN A 81 -13.58 39.87 30.40
N LYS A 82 -12.42 39.73 31.06
CA LYS A 82 -11.59 40.86 31.43
C LYS A 82 -10.73 41.28 30.25
N LEU A 83 -10.71 42.58 29.96
CA LEU A 83 -9.84 43.17 28.96
C LEU A 83 -8.36 43.01 29.38
N VAL A 84 -7.58 42.34 28.54
CA VAL A 84 -6.16 42.05 28.77
C VAL A 84 -5.24 42.76 27.77
N LEU A 85 -5.75 43.15 26.60
CA LEU A 85 -5.05 43.95 25.61
C LEU A 85 -6.06 44.86 24.91
N ASP A 86 -5.73 46.13 24.77
CA ASP A 86 -6.47 47.08 23.94
C ASP A 86 -5.48 48.08 23.37
N LEU A 87 -5.31 48.06 22.04
CA LEU A 87 -4.32 48.87 21.35
C LEU A 87 -4.97 49.52 20.13
N ILE A 88 -4.82 50.85 20.01
CA ILE A 88 -5.06 51.56 18.75
C ILE A 88 -3.78 51.48 17.94
N VAL A 89 -3.86 51.04 16.69
CA VAL A 89 -2.72 50.78 15.82
C VAL A 89 -2.71 51.80 14.70
N LYS A 90 -1.54 52.36 14.41
CA LYS A 90 -1.30 53.23 13.26
C LYS A 90 -0.90 52.38 12.05
N PRO A 91 -1.73 52.34 10.97
CA PRO A 91 -1.37 51.64 9.74
C PRO A 91 -0.11 52.21 9.10
N HIS A 92 0.65 51.35 8.42
CA HIS A 92 1.88 51.78 7.74
C HIS A 92 1.57 52.57 6.47
N ASN A 93 0.54 52.15 5.72
CA ASN A 93 0.14 52.84 4.50
C ASN A 93 -0.79 54.01 4.84
N THR A 94 -0.91 54.93 3.88
CA THR A 94 -1.87 56.03 3.97
C THR A 94 -3.30 55.48 4.07
N VAL A 95 -4.02 55.92 5.10
CA VAL A 95 -5.44 55.58 5.29
C VAL A 95 -6.27 56.40 4.30
N ILE A 96 -7.14 55.71 3.57
CA ILE A 96 -8.07 56.29 2.59
C ILE A 96 -9.44 56.53 3.26
N ASP A 97 -9.91 55.57 4.07
CA ASP A 97 -11.17 55.68 4.80
C ASP A 97 -11.02 55.05 6.19
N TYR A 98 -11.27 55.83 7.25
CA TYR A 98 -11.23 55.35 8.63
C TYR A 98 -12.40 54.45 8.99
N ASN A 99 -13.40 54.35 8.12
CA ASN A 99 -14.57 53.50 8.30
C ASN A 99 -15.28 53.74 9.64
N THR A 100 -15.26 54.99 10.14
CA THR A 100 -15.65 55.39 11.51
C THR A 100 -17.05 54.91 11.90
N ARG A 101 -17.96 54.77 10.94
CA ARG A 101 -19.32 54.21 11.17
C ARG A 101 -19.32 52.77 11.69
N PHE A 102 -18.24 52.02 11.45
CA PHE A 102 -18.08 50.65 11.91
C PHE A 102 -16.89 50.54 12.87
N SER A 103 -15.76 51.17 12.58
CA SER A 103 -14.58 51.10 13.45
C SER A 103 -14.70 51.90 14.75
N GLY A 104 -15.57 52.91 14.78
CA GLY A 104 -15.66 53.88 15.87
C GLY A 104 -14.41 54.75 16.08
N LEU A 105 -13.41 54.64 15.19
CA LEU A 105 -12.15 55.36 15.30
C LEU A 105 -12.16 56.66 14.51
N THR A 106 -11.68 57.73 15.14
CA THR A 106 -11.43 59.01 14.48
C THR A 106 -10.04 59.05 13.85
N ALA A 107 -9.89 59.87 12.79
CA ALA A 107 -8.61 60.06 12.12
C ALA A 107 -7.48 60.43 13.10
N ASN A 108 -7.78 61.36 14.02
CA ASN A 108 -6.84 61.79 15.04
C ASN A 108 -6.37 60.64 15.93
N GLN A 109 -7.28 59.77 16.41
CA GLN A 109 -6.90 58.63 17.26
C GLN A 109 -5.92 57.67 16.57
N VAL A 110 -6.16 57.38 15.30
CA VAL A 110 -5.32 56.45 14.52
C VAL A 110 -3.98 57.11 14.16
N GLU A 111 -3.98 58.37 13.76
CA GLU A 111 -2.76 59.08 13.33
C GLU A 111 -1.81 59.42 14.48
N THR A 112 -2.34 59.70 15.67
CA THR A 112 -1.55 60.01 16.87
C THR A 112 -1.11 58.76 17.63
N SER A 113 -1.49 57.55 17.20
CA SER A 113 -1.01 56.34 17.85
C SER A 113 0.47 56.10 17.58
N ASP A 114 1.21 55.76 18.64
CA ASP A 114 2.62 55.37 18.58
C ASP A 114 2.82 53.86 18.34
N VAL A 115 1.73 53.08 18.32
CA VAL A 115 1.77 51.63 18.15
C VAL A 115 1.59 51.28 16.69
N ASP A 116 2.57 50.60 16.09
CA ASP A 116 2.45 50.03 14.76
C ASP A 116 2.01 48.54 14.82
N LEU A 117 1.82 47.93 13.65
CA LEU A 117 1.41 46.53 13.56
C LEU A 117 2.41 45.58 14.24
N PHE A 118 3.71 45.86 14.15
CA PHE A 118 4.75 44.99 14.72
C PHE A 118 4.75 45.04 16.25
N GLU A 119 4.58 46.22 16.83
CA GLU A 119 4.41 46.39 18.27
C GLU A 119 3.11 45.73 18.73
N ALA A 120 2.00 45.90 18.00
CA ALA A 120 0.74 45.22 18.32
C ALA A 120 0.87 43.68 18.32
N GLN A 121 1.55 43.11 17.32
CA GLN A 121 1.88 41.68 17.29
C GLN A 121 2.75 41.26 18.47
N SER A 122 3.80 42.04 18.78
CA SER A 122 4.72 41.75 19.88
C SER A 122 3.99 41.73 21.22
N ARG A 123 3.08 42.68 21.46
CA ARG A 123 2.26 42.74 22.68
C ARG A 123 1.25 41.61 22.74
N LEU A 124 0.67 41.20 21.62
CA LEU A 124 -0.18 40.00 21.56
C LEU A 124 0.64 38.74 21.91
N PHE A 125 1.88 38.61 21.41
CA PHE A 125 2.75 37.46 21.65
C PHE A 125 3.24 37.31 23.09
N GLU A 126 3.16 38.36 23.90
CA GLU A 126 3.35 38.24 25.35
C GLU A 126 2.23 37.40 26.00
N LEU A 127 1.02 37.42 25.42
CA LEU A 127 -0.15 36.69 25.90
C LEU A 127 -0.33 35.33 25.24
N VAL A 128 0.01 35.21 23.94
CA VAL A 128 -0.32 34.04 23.12
C VAL A 128 0.90 33.36 22.51
N ASN A 129 0.81 32.05 22.32
CA ASN A 129 1.76 31.24 21.56
C ASN A 129 1.02 30.28 20.62
N GLU A 130 1.73 29.43 19.88
CA GLU A 130 1.14 28.45 18.95
C GLU A 130 0.13 27.47 19.60
N ARG A 131 0.20 27.30 20.93
CA ARG A 131 -0.62 26.38 21.72
C ARG A 131 -1.85 27.03 22.36
N SER A 132 -1.84 28.35 22.55
CA SER A 132 -2.99 29.12 23.04
C SER A 132 -4.21 28.95 22.12
N ILE A 133 -5.41 29.23 22.61
CA ILE A 133 -6.64 29.19 21.79
C ILE A 133 -7.15 30.62 21.59
N LEU A 134 -7.37 31.00 20.33
CA LEU A 134 -7.99 32.27 19.97
C LEU A 134 -9.45 32.07 19.56
N ILE A 135 -10.34 32.88 20.12
CA ILE A 135 -11.78 32.87 19.85
C ILE A 135 -12.16 34.19 19.18
N GLY A 136 -13.06 34.16 18.19
CA GLY A 136 -13.64 35.37 17.61
C GLY A 136 -14.85 35.08 16.74
N HIS A 137 -15.29 36.07 15.96
CA HIS A 137 -16.42 35.94 15.05
C HIS A 137 -16.03 36.32 13.62
N SER A 138 -16.01 35.34 12.71
CA SER A 138 -15.37 35.53 11.39
C SER A 138 -13.90 35.95 11.51
N LEU A 139 -13.18 35.21 12.37
CA LEU A 139 -11.82 35.51 12.83
C LEU A 139 -10.82 35.55 11.66
N GLU A 140 -11.20 35.07 10.47
CA GLU A 140 -10.38 35.22 9.28
C GLU A 140 -10.05 36.67 8.92
N SER A 141 -10.95 37.62 9.23
CA SER A 141 -10.75 39.04 8.94
C SER A 141 -9.77 39.66 9.92
N ASP A 142 -9.92 39.35 11.21
CA ASP A 142 -9.03 39.79 12.29
C ASP A 142 -7.60 39.29 12.10
N LEU A 143 -7.44 37.99 11.80
CA LEU A 143 -6.11 37.39 11.57
C LEU A 143 -5.45 37.94 10.31
N LYS A 144 -6.23 38.31 9.29
CA LYS A 144 -5.71 38.99 8.10
C LYS A 144 -5.23 40.41 8.43
N ALA A 145 -6.02 41.18 9.17
CA ALA A 145 -5.65 42.53 9.61
C ALA A 145 -4.39 42.52 10.47
N MET A 146 -4.29 41.57 11.41
CA MET A 146 -3.11 41.32 12.25
C MET A 146 -1.94 40.69 11.50
N ARG A 147 -2.09 40.29 10.23
CA ARG A 147 -1.11 39.51 9.45
C ARG A 147 -0.56 38.31 10.24
N LEU A 148 -1.45 37.55 10.85
CA LEU A 148 -1.11 36.49 11.80
C LEU A 148 -1.53 35.11 11.28
N ARG A 149 -0.63 34.12 11.42
CA ARG A 149 -0.95 32.70 11.23
C ARG A 149 -1.04 32.00 12.58
N HIS A 150 -2.24 31.56 12.94
CA HIS A 150 -2.51 30.80 14.15
C HIS A 150 -3.45 29.63 13.86
N GLU A 151 -3.11 28.43 14.32
CA GLU A 151 -3.84 27.21 13.96
C GLU A 151 -4.97 26.87 14.93
N ARG A 152 -4.85 27.27 16.20
CA ARG A 152 -5.78 26.91 17.27
C ARG A 152 -6.85 27.96 17.47
N VAL A 153 -7.73 28.04 16.48
CA VAL A 153 -8.82 29.03 16.44
C VAL A 153 -10.19 28.40 16.71
N VAL A 154 -11.08 29.17 17.33
CA VAL A 154 -12.49 28.85 17.49
C VAL A 154 -13.31 30.02 16.97
N ASP A 155 -13.92 29.82 15.81
CA ASP A 155 -14.75 30.84 15.18
C ASP A 155 -16.23 30.63 15.54
N THR A 156 -16.82 31.59 16.24
CA THR A 156 -18.23 31.54 16.64
C THR A 156 -19.19 31.54 15.45
N ALA A 157 -18.83 32.13 14.30
CA ALA A 157 -19.63 32.08 13.08
C ALA A 157 -19.73 30.66 12.50
N VAL A 158 -18.71 29.82 12.77
CA VAL A 158 -18.68 28.40 12.37
C VAL A 158 -19.36 27.53 13.43
N VAL A 159 -19.08 27.77 14.72
CA VAL A 159 -19.67 26.99 15.82
C VAL A 159 -21.19 27.14 15.89
N PHE A 160 -21.72 28.32 15.53
CA PHE A 160 -23.14 28.62 15.48
C PHE A 160 -23.62 28.74 14.03
N GLU A 161 -23.75 27.58 13.39
CA GLU A 161 -24.12 27.44 11.98
C GLU A 161 -25.41 28.20 11.60
N HIS A 162 -25.41 28.79 10.41
CA HIS A 162 -26.61 29.32 9.79
C HIS A 162 -27.50 28.18 9.28
N ARG A 163 -28.84 28.31 9.38
CA ARG A 163 -29.78 27.24 8.97
C ARG A 163 -29.66 26.83 7.50
N GLN A 164 -29.18 27.72 6.64
CA GLN A 164 -28.98 27.48 5.21
C GLN A 164 -27.57 26.98 4.86
N GLY A 165 -26.69 26.82 5.85
CA GLY A 165 -25.29 26.44 5.64
C GLY A 165 -24.44 27.53 4.96
N PHE A 166 -23.19 27.19 4.66
CA PHE A 166 -22.26 28.07 3.95
C PHE A 166 -22.78 28.41 2.53
N PRO A 167 -22.53 29.63 2.02
CA PRO A 167 -21.64 30.68 2.56
C PRO A 167 -22.28 31.63 3.58
N PHE A 168 -23.55 31.43 3.95
CA PHE A 168 -24.25 32.33 4.86
C PHE A 168 -23.77 32.16 6.31
N LYS A 169 -23.38 33.27 6.94
CA LYS A 169 -22.98 33.33 8.35
C LYS A 169 -24.03 34.07 9.18
N ARG A 170 -24.20 33.70 10.45
CA ARG A 170 -25.05 34.45 11.40
C ARG A 170 -24.25 35.61 11.96
N ALA A 171 -24.79 36.83 11.95
CA ALA A 171 -24.14 37.98 12.58
C ALA A 171 -24.03 37.81 14.11
N LEU A 172 -22.95 38.33 14.71
CA LEU A 172 -22.69 38.26 16.14
C LEU A 172 -23.84 38.82 16.99
N ARG A 173 -24.40 39.98 16.61
CA ARG A 173 -25.58 40.57 17.27
C ARG A 173 -26.78 39.63 17.35
N ASN A 174 -27.01 38.83 16.30
CA ASN A 174 -28.11 37.87 16.28
C ASN A 174 -27.83 36.67 17.19
N LEU A 175 -26.55 36.28 17.33
CA LEU A 175 -26.13 35.23 18.25
C LEU A 175 -26.22 35.69 19.70
N ALA A 176 -25.77 36.92 19.99
CA ALA A 176 -25.85 37.54 21.31
C ALA A 176 -27.31 37.63 21.78
N SER A 177 -28.21 38.11 20.92
CA SER A 177 -29.63 38.23 21.23
C SER A 177 -30.27 36.86 21.46
N GLU A 178 -30.02 35.86 20.60
CA GLU A 178 -30.64 34.54 20.74
C GLU A 178 -30.12 33.77 21.95
N TYR A 179 -28.80 33.70 22.13
CA TYR A 179 -28.19 32.79 23.12
C TYR A 179 -27.88 33.45 24.45
N LEU A 180 -27.47 34.72 24.44
CA LEU A 180 -27.10 35.46 25.66
C LEU A 180 -28.22 36.39 26.13
N GLN A 181 -29.28 36.59 25.33
CA GLN A 181 -30.33 37.58 25.59
C GLN A 181 -29.73 38.99 25.79
N LYS A 182 -28.64 39.28 25.06
CA LYS A 182 -27.90 40.53 25.10
C LYS A 182 -28.04 41.25 23.76
N ILE A 183 -28.28 42.54 23.80
CA ILE A 183 -28.28 43.44 22.64
C ILE A 183 -26.90 44.10 22.59
N ILE A 184 -26.28 44.12 21.39
CA ILE A 184 -24.94 44.67 21.13
C ILE A 184 -24.98 45.42 19.78
N GLN A 185 -24.02 46.33 19.54
CA GLN A 185 -23.88 47.07 18.27
C GLN A 185 -25.11 47.94 17.90
N GLU A 186 -25.76 48.61 18.86
CA GLU A 186 -26.91 49.52 18.60
C GLU A 186 -26.53 50.98 18.39
N ASP A 187 -25.32 51.40 18.80
CA ASP A 187 -24.91 52.79 18.71
C ASP A 187 -24.40 53.17 17.30
N ASP A 188 -24.76 54.37 16.85
CA ASP A 188 -24.29 54.94 15.57
C ASP A 188 -22.78 55.33 15.62
N SER A 189 -22.12 55.15 16.77
CA SER A 189 -20.71 55.52 16.99
C SER A 189 -19.71 54.45 16.55
N GLY A 190 -20.14 53.39 15.87
CA GLY A 190 -19.30 52.25 15.50
C GLY A 190 -19.37 51.09 16.49
N HIS A 191 -18.72 49.99 16.15
CA HIS A 191 -18.64 48.80 16.98
C HIS A 191 -17.62 48.99 18.12
N ASP A 192 -17.79 48.21 19.17
CA ASP A 192 -16.83 48.11 20.26
C ASP A 192 -16.21 46.71 20.27
N SER A 193 -14.98 46.63 19.74
CA SER A 193 -14.17 45.41 19.70
C SER A 193 -14.03 44.72 21.06
N GLN A 194 -14.09 45.46 22.17
CA GLN A 194 -14.11 44.86 23.51
C GLN A 194 -15.42 44.11 23.77
N GLU A 195 -16.56 44.74 23.48
CA GLU A 195 -17.89 44.13 23.62
C GLU A 195 -18.03 42.88 22.74
N ASP A 196 -17.54 42.95 21.50
CA ASP A 196 -17.63 41.86 20.53
C ASP A 196 -16.75 40.68 20.95
N SER A 197 -15.51 40.93 21.40
CA SER A 197 -14.62 39.91 21.97
C SER A 197 -15.26 39.21 23.18
N ALA A 198 -15.81 39.97 24.13
CA ALA A 198 -16.45 39.43 25.33
C ALA A 198 -17.72 38.63 25.01
N THR A 199 -18.46 39.05 23.99
CA THR A 199 -19.64 38.33 23.50
C THR A 199 -19.23 36.97 22.92
N CYS A 200 -18.17 36.93 22.10
CA CYS A 200 -17.64 35.69 21.54
C CYS A 200 -17.22 34.70 22.63
N MET A 201 -16.48 35.18 23.64
CA MET A 201 -16.08 34.36 24.78
C MET A 201 -17.30 33.80 25.52
N SER A 202 -18.27 34.66 25.84
CA SER A 202 -19.49 34.28 26.56
C SER A 202 -20.34 33.24 25.82
N LEU A 203 -20.47 33.38 24.49
CA LEU A 203 -21.15 32.40 23.64
C LEU A 203 -20.48 31.02 23.73
N MET A 204 -19.16 30.98 23.68
CA MET A 204 -18.41 29.72 23.74
C MET A 204 -18.49 29.06 25.12
N LEU A 205 -18.40 29.83 26.20
CA LEU A 205 -18.57 29.33 27.56
C LEU A 205 -19.98 28.74 27.78
N LEU A 206 -21.02 29.42 27.28
CA LEU A 206 -22.40 28.91 27.32
C LEU A 206 -22.53 27.59 26.55
N LYS A 207 -21.95 27.52 25.35
CA LYS A 207 -21.95 26.30 24.52
C LYS A 207 -21.28 25.13 25.25
N MET A 208 -20.10 25.35 25.83
CA MET A 208 -19.38 24.34 26.61
C MET A 208 -20.20 23.85 27.80
N LYS A 209 -20.80 24.75 28.57
CA LYS A 209 -21.67 24.41 29.70
C LYS A 209 -22.83 23.50 29.27
N ASN A 210 -23.46 23.82 28.15
CA ASN A 210 -24.57 23.04 27.59
C ASN A 210 -24.12 21.65 27.10
N VAL A 211 -22.93 21.53 26.53
CA VAL A 211 -22.36 20.22 26.12
C VAL A 211 -22.03 19.38 27.34
N LEU A 212 -21.36 19.95 28.35
CA LEU A 212 -21.01 19.27 29.59
C LEU A 212 -22.25 18.78 30.34
N ALA A 213 -23.34 19.55 30.33
CA ALA A 213 -24.62 19.14 30.92
C ALA A 213 -25.26 17.90 30.22
N LYS A 214 -24.88 17.60 28.97
CA LYS A 214 -25.35 16.41 28.24
C LYS A 214 -24.52 15.16 28.52
N VAL A 215 -23.28 15.30 29.01
CA VAL A 215 -22.36 14.18 29.29
C VAL A 215 -22.94 13.12 30.23
N PRO A 216 -23.64 13.46 31.34
CA PRO A 216 -24.24 12.46 32.23
C PRO A 216 -25.29 11.58 31.54
N ASN A 217 -25.98 12.14 30.53
CA ASN A 217 -27.05 11.43 29.81
C ASN A 217 -26.49 10.41 28.81
N ILE A 218 -25.24 10.57 28.35
CA ILE A 218 -24.59 9.64 27.42
C ILE A 218 -24.50 8.24 28.04
N GLY A 219 -24.11 8.14 29.32
CA GLY A 219 -24.04 6.86 30.03
C GLY A 219 -25.39 6.15 30.11
N LYS A 220 -26.46 6.90 30.38
CA LYS A 220 -27.82 6.37 30.44
C LYS A 220 -28.30 5.88 29.07
N THR A 221 -28.07 6.64 28.00
CA THR A 221 -28.39 6.25 26.62
C THR A 221 -27.62 5.01 26.16
N LEU A 222 -26.34 4.90 26.53
CA LEU A 222 -25.51 3.72 26.21
C LEU A 222 -26.03 2.46 26.90
N TRP A 223 -26.52 2.57 28.13
CA TRP A 223 -27.10 1.47 28.91
C TRP A 223 -28.46 1.03 28.38
N GLU A 224 -29.36 1.98 28.10
CA GLU A 224 -30.71 1.72 27.55
C GLU A 224 -30.65 1.03 26.17
N HIS A 225 -29.58 1.25 25.40
CA HIS A 225 -29.38 0.66 24.08
C HIS A 225 -28.21 -0.34 23.99
N LYS A 226 -27.98 -1.15 25.03
CA LYS A 226 -26.86 -2.11 25.13
C LYS A 226 -26.55 -2.94 23.88
N LYS A 227 -27.56 -3.42 23.13
CA LYS A 227 -27.36 -4.20 21.88
C LYS A 227 -26.81 -3.33 20.74
N LYS A 228 -27.30 -2.09 20.61
CA LYS A 228 -26.83 -1.13 19.59
C LYS A 228 -25.43 -0.62 19.94
N THR A 229 -25.18 -0.36 21.23
CA THR A 229 -23.86 0.04 21.75
C THR A 229 -22.81 -1.04 21.51
N ALA A 230 -23.12 -2.31 21.79
CA ALA A 230 -22.20 -3.42 21.53
C ALA A 230 -21.87 -3.56 20.03
N PHE A 231 -22.87 -3.44 19.17
CA PHE A 231 -22.68 -3.48 17.72
C PHE A 231 -21.85 -2.29 17.21
N ALA A 232 -22.14 -1.07 17.67
CA ALA A 232 -21.36 0.11 17.35
C ALA A 232 -19.91 0.01 17.83
N GLY A 233 -19.70 -0.48 19.06
CA GLY A 233 -18.36 -0.74 19.60
C GLY A 233 -17.58 -1.77 18.79
N PHE A 234 -18.24 -2.83 18.32
CA PHE A 234 -17.65 -3.80 17.40
C PHE A 234 -17.25 -3.15 16.06
N LEU A 235 -18.13 -2.34 15.47
CA LEU A 235 -17.81 -1.61 14.23
C LEU A 235 -16.67 -0.61 14.40
N ILE A 236 -16.61 0.09 15.54
CA ILE A 236 -15.50 1.00 15.88
C ILE A 236 -14.19 0.22 16.01
N CYS A 237 -14.20 -0.94 16.67
CA CYS A 237 -13.02 -1.79 16.79
C CYS A 237 -12.55 -2.31 15.42
N LEU A 238 -13.47 -2.76 14.57
CA LEU A 238 -13.15 -3.14 13.19
C LEU A 238 -12.62 -1.95 12.37
N GLY A 239 -13.27 -0.79 12.45
CA GLY A 239 -12.85 0.44 11.78
C GLY A 239 -11.50 0.95 12.26
N GLY A 240 -11.24 0.90 13.57
CA GLY A 240 -9.96 1.25 14.18
C GLY A 240 -8.84 0.32 13.74
N ASN A 241 -9.07 -1.01 13.75
CA ASN A 241 -8.09 -1.98 13.24
C ASN A 241 -7.83 -1.80 11.74
N TYR A 242 -8.87 -1.52 10.95
CA TYR A 242 -8.73 -1.21 9.53
C TYR A 242 -7.93 0.07 9.30
N ALA A 243 -8.24 1.15 10.01
CA ALA A 243 -7.53 2.43 9.92
C ALA A 243 -6.06 2.30 10.36
N ALA A 244 -5.78 1.57 11.45
CA ALA A 244 -4.43 1.27 11.90
C ALA A 244 -3.64 0.48 10.85
N THR A 245 -4.26 -0.55 10.25
CA THR A 245 -3.64 -1.35 9.18
C THR A 245 -3.38 -0.50 7.93
N TRP A 246 -4.35 0.35 7.55
CA TRP A 246 -4.22 1.26 6.43
C TRP A 246 -3.07 2.26 6.64
N HIS A 247 -3.00 2.88 7.83
CA HIS A 247 -1.95 3.81 8.19
C HIS A 247 -0.57 3.13 8.18
N ARG A 248 -0.45 1.94 8.79
CA ARG A 248 0.76 1.11 8.76
C ARG A 248 1.20 0.80 7.33
N ASN A 249 0.29 0.32 6.50
CA ASN A 249 0.58 0.00 5.09
C ASN A 249 0.98 1.26 4.30
N SER A 250 0.42 2.42 4.63
CA SER A 250 0.80 3.70 4.03
C SER A 250 2.23 4.08 4.39
N LYS A 251 2.60 4.01 5.67
CA LYS A 251 3.99 4.23 6.13
C LYS A 251 4.99 3.33 5.40
N ILE A 252 4.68 2.02 5.32
CA ILE A 252 5.50 1.04 4.61
C ILE A 252 5.69 1.48 3.16
N ARG A 253 4.59 1.76 2.42
CA ARG A 253 4.70 2.22 1.02
C ARG A 253 5.54 3.48 0.88
N THR A 254 5.38 4.46 1.77
CA THR A 254 6.18 5.69 1.76
C THR A 254 7.67 5.40 1.95
N ALA A 255 8.04 4.46 2.83
CA ALA A 255 9.44 4.08 3.04
C ALA A 255 10.04 3.44 1.78
N TYR A 256 9.33 2.51 1.14
CA TYR A 256 9.78 1.91 -0.13
C TYR A 256 9.82 2.93 -1.27
N ALA A 257 8.84 3.84 -1.35
CA ALA A 257 8.80 4.89 -2.36
C ALA A 257 10.02 5.81 -2.28
N ARG A 258 10.43 6.20 -1.07
CA ARG A 258 11.67 6.98 -0.84
C ARG A 258 12.92 6.21 -1.28
N GLN A 259 12.93 4.89 -1.13
CA GLN A 259 14.06 4.08 -1.57
C GLN A 259 14.09 3.93 -3.09
N ALA A 260 12.95 3.68 -3.72
CA ALA A 260 12.82 3.60 -5.18
C ALA A 260 13.17 4.94 -5.85
N GLN A 261 12.76 6.05 -5.26
CA GLN A 261 13.07 7.40 -5.75
C GLN A 261 14.59 7.63 -5.90
N LYS A 262 15.42 7.09 -4.99
CA LYS A 262 16.88 7.24 -5.09
C LYS A 262 17.43 6.68 -6.40
N PHE A 263 16.87 5.56 -6.89
CA PHE A 263 17.27 4.97 -8.17
C PHE A 263 16.81 5.81 -9.36
N GLY A 264 15.64 6.45 -9.27
CA GLY A 264 15.17 7.36 -10.32
C GLY A 264 15.93 8.69 -10.37
N GLU A 265 16.60 9.07 -9.28
CA GLU A 265 17.45 10.27 -9.21
C GLU A 265 18.90 10.00 -9.70
N GLU A 266 19.26 8.75 -10.01
CA GLU A 266 20.57 8.41 -10.54
C GLU A 266 20.72 8.96 -11.98
N PRO A 267 21.82 9.69 -12.27
CA PRO A 267 22.03 10.23 -13.60
C PRO A 267 22.39 9.12 -14.60
N ILE A 268 21.72 9.11 -15.76
CA ILE A 268 22.04 8.21 -16.88
C ILE A 268 22.73 8.97 -18.02
N SER A 269 23.51 8.28 -18.84
CA SER A 269 24.09 8.88 -20.06
C SER A 269 22.97 9.24 -21.04
N ALA A 270 23.17 10.28 -21.86
CA ALA A 270 22.21 10.65 -22.91
C ALA A 270 22.06 9.55 -23.99
N GLU A 271 23.01 8.63 -24.07
CA GLU A 271 22.97 7.46 -24.97
C GLU A 271 22.20 6.28 -24.36
N ASP A 272 22.12 6.22 -23.03
CA ASP A 272 21.45 5.14 -22.32
C ASP A 272 19.94 5.37 -22.33
N LYS A 273 19.19 4.31 -22.63
CA LYS A 273 17.72 4.34 -22.55
C LYS A 273 17.26 3.83 -21.19
N PRO A 274 16.15 4.34 -20.65
CA PRO A 274 15.51 3.76 -19.49
C PRO A 274 15.21 2.26 -19.72
N ARG A 275 15.44 1.45 -18.70
CA ARG A 275 15.13 0.02 -18.74
C ARG A 275 13.64 -0.20 -18.94
N ARG A 276 13.31 -1.11 -19.86
CA ARG A 276 11.92 -1.44 -20.24
C ARG A 276 11.49 -2.73 -19.56
N VAL A 277 10.37 -2.67 -18.86
CA VAL A 277 9.77 -3.79 -18.13
C VAL A 277 8.41 -4.09 -18.72
N LEU A 278 8.24 -5.31 -19.23
CA LEU A 278 6.95 -5.80 -19.71
C LEU A 278 6.20 -6.50 -18.58
N VAL A 279 5.10 -5.90 -18.13
CA VAL A 279 4.23 -6.48 -17.09
C VAL A 279 3.15 -7.33 -17.74
N LEU A 280 3.12 -8.62 -17.41
CA LEU A 280 2.08 -9.55 -17.82
C LEU A 280 1.10 -9.76 -16.65
N ALA A 281 -0.13 -9.28 -16.79
CA ALA A 281 -1.15 -9.38 -15.75
C ALA A 281 -2.40 -10.11 -16.26
N ASN A 282 -2.87 -11.11 -15.53
CA ASN A 282 -4.14 -11.77 -15.81
C ASN A 282 -5.26 -11.03 -15.06
N VAL A 283 -6.23 -10.49 -15.82
CA VAL A 283 -7.28 -9.61 -15.26
C VAL A 283 -8.64 -10.31 -15.20
N SER A 284 -8.64 -11.65 -15.29
CA SER A 284 -9.83 -12.46 -15.06
C SER A 284 -10.43 -12.23 -13.66
N SER A 285 -11.71 -12.55 -13.49
CA SER A 285 -12.51 -12.22 -12.28
C SER A 285 -11.90 -12.70 -10.95
N ASN A 286 -11.07 -13.74 -10.96
CA ASN A 286 -10.38 -14.27 -9.78
C ASN A 286 -9.04 -13.58 -9.46
N GLU A 287 -8.39 -12.95 -10.45
CA GLU A 287 -7.06 -12.33 -10.33
C GLU A 287 -7.09 -10.80 -10.44
N ARG A 288 -8.27 -10.20 -10.68
CA ARG A 288 -8.46 -8.73 -10.71
C ARG A 288 -7.97 -8.03 -9.44
N HIS A 289 -8.22 -8.62 -8.27
CA HIS A 289 -7.72 -8.08 -7.00
C HIS A 289 -6.18 -7.99 -6.97
N SER A 290 -5.51 -8.96 -7.59
CA SER A 290 -4.04 -9.04 -7.65
C SER A 290 -3.46 -7.90 -8.48
N TYR A 291 -4.12 -7.56 -9.59
CA TYR A 291 -3.78 -6.39 -10.41
C TYR A 291 -3.99 -5.08 -9.64
N ASP A 292 -5.09 -4.96 -8.90
CA ASP A 292 -5.36 -3.76 -8.07
C ASP A 292 -4.30 -3.58 -6.97
N GLU A 293 -3.87 -4.67 -6.33
CA GLU A 293 -2.78 -4.65 -5.34
C GLU A 293 -1.42 -4.34 -5.99
N PHE A 294 -1.14 -4.85 -7.19
CA PHE A 294 0.06 -4.49 -7.95
C PHE A 294 0.12 -2.99 -8.25
N THR A 295 -1.00 -2.44 -8.73
CA THR A 295 -1.13 -1.01 -9.07
C THR A 295 -0.92 -0.11 -7.85
N LYS A 296 -1.30 -0.57 -6.65
CA LYS A 296 -1.15 0.19 -5.40
C LYS A 296 0.24 0.08 -4.77
N ASN A 297 0.85 -1.11 -4.82
CA ASN A 297 1.98 -1.44 -3.96
C ASN A 297 3.31 -1.57 -4.70
N ALA A 298 3.32 -1.96 -5.99
CA ALA A 298 4.54 -2.22 -6.76
C ALA A 298 4.73 -1.26 -7.92
N LEU A 299 3.69 -1.01 -8.72
CA LEU A 299 3.78 -0.14 -9.90
C LEU A 299 4.32 1.27 -9.60
N PRO A 300 3.93 1.96 -8.51
CA PRO A 300 4.48 3.27 -8.19
C PRO A 300 6.00 3.25 -7.95
N LEU A 301 6.52 2.15 -7.38
CA LEU A 301 7.96 2.01 -7.12
C LEU A 301 8.74 1.92 -8.44
N MET A 302 8.22 1.20 -9.43
CA MET A 302 8.86 1.07 -10.74
C MET A 302 8.94 2.42 -11.48
N HIS A 303 7.86 3.20 -11.44
CA HIS A 303 7.84 4.54 -12.03
C HIS A 303 8.79 5.50 -11.29
N LEU A 304 8.83 5.45 -9.95
CA LEU A 304 9.75 6.27 -9.16
C LEU A 304 11.22 5.92 -9.40
N ALA A 305 11.51 4.65 -9.72
CA ALA A 305 12.85 4.19 -10.08
C ALA A 305 13.24 4.52 -11.54
N GLY A 306 12.39 5.21 -12.31
CA GLY A 306 12.69 5.59 -13.69
C GLY A 306 12.58 4.46 -14.72
N LEU A 307 11.87 3.37 -14.40
CA LEU A 307 11.65 2.25 -15.34
C LEU A 307 10.50 2.58 -16.31
N GLN A 308 10.67 2.25 -17.60
CA GLN A 308 9.59 2.27 -18.57
C GLN A 308 8.76 0.99 -18.42
N VAL A 309 7.52 1.11 -17.99
CA VAL A 309 6.66 -0.05 -17.69
C VAL A 309 5.52 -0.15 -18.70
N ASP A 310 5.51 -1.23 -19.47
CA ASP A 310 4.44 -1.56 -20.42
C ASP A 310 3.58 -2.69 -19.86
N ILE A 311 2.27 -2.47 -19.72
CA ILE A 311 1.36 -3.42 -19.07
C ILE A 311 0.48 -4.12 -20.10
N LEU A 312 0.65 -5.43 -20.27
CA LEU A 312 -0.23 -6.28 -21.06
C LEU A 312 -1.20 -7.06 -20.16
N LYS A 313 -2.48 -6.84 -20.44
CA LYS A 313 -3.59 -7.50 -19.74
C LYS A 313 -4.04 -8.70 -20.55
N ALA A 314 -3.96 -9.88 -19.96
CA ALA A 314 -4.51 -11.10 -20.53
C ALA A 314 -5.88 -11.41 -19.91
N ASP A 315 -6.83 -11.81 -20.76
CA ASP A 315 -8.17 -12.23 -20.37
C ASP A 315 -8.23 -13.75 -20.09
N SER A 316 -7.19 -14.49 -20.49
CA SER A 316 -7.09 -15.95 -20.29
C SER A 316 -5.65 -16.42 -20.04
N GLU A 317 -5.52 -17.57 -19.39
CA GLU A 317 -4.23 -18.24 -19.19
C GLU A 317 -3.54 -18.59 -20.52
N SER A 318 -4.29 -19.03 -21.52
CA SER A 318 -3.75 -19.37 -22.85
C SER A 318 -3.20 -18.14 -23.57
N GLN A 319 -3.87 -16.99 -23.43
CA GLN A 319 -3.36 -15.73 -23.97
C GLN A 319 -2.07 -15.31 -23.25
N MET A 320 -2.00 -15.50 -21.93
CA MET A 320 -0.79 -15.20 -21.18
C MET A 320 0.39 -16.08 -21.60
N GLU A 321 0.16 -17.36 -21.85
CA GLU A 321 1.17 -18.27 -22.38
C GLU A 321 1.64 -17.82 -23.78
N ALA A 322 0.71 -17.46 -24.67
CA ALA A 322 1.04 -16.98 -26.02
C ALA A 322 1.82 -15.66 -26.01
N LEU A 323 1.49 -14.73 -25.10
CA LEU A 323 2.23 -13.49 -24.91
C LEU A 323 3.65 -13.78 -24.43
N ALA A 324 3.82 -14.62 -23.41
CA ALA A 324 5.12 -15.02 -22.88
C ALA A 324 6.02 -15.69 -23.94
N ALA A 325 5.42 -16.50 -24.81
CA ALA A 325 6.08 -17.13 -25.94
C ALA A 325 6.61 -16.14 -26.99
N ALA A 326 5.94 -14.98 -27.16
CA ALA A 326 6.26 -13.99 -28.17
C ALA A 326 7.29 -12.96 -27.70
N VAL A 327 7.45 -12.74 -26.38
CA VAL A 327 8.33 -11.68 -25.85
C VAL A 327 9.77 -11.86 -26.31
N ASP A 328 10.38 -10.76 -26.77
CA ASP A 328 11.78 -10.69 -27.17
C ASP A 328 12.49 -9.49 -26.53
N THR A 329 13.82 -9.55 -26.54
CA THR A 329 14.77 -8.51 -26.12
C THR A 329 14.59 -7.18 -26.84
N GLN A 330 14.03 -7.19 -28.05
CA GLN A 330 13.72 -5.95 -28.76
C GLN A 330 12.58 -5.18 -28.09
N GLU A 331 11.63 -5.86 -27.44
CA GLU A 331 10.46 -5.25 -26.82
C GLU A 331 10.71 -4.84 -25.38
N ALA A 332 11.40 -5.68 -24.60
CA ALA A 332 11.64 -5.44 -23.17
C ALA A 332 12.97 -6.03 -22.68
N ASP A 333 13.46 -5.50 -21.56
CA ASP A 333 14.68 -5.95 -20.90
C ASP A 333 14.38 -6.91 -19.74
N ALA A 334 13.13 -6.91 -19.24
CA ALA A 334 12.65 -7.80 -18.19
C ALA A 334 11.14 -8.08 -18.35
N VAL A 335 10.72 -9.27 -17.90
CA VAL A 335 9.29 -9.64 -17.82
C VAL A 335 8.86 -9.65 -16.36
N TYR A 336 7.74 -9.03 -16.03
CA TYR A 336 7.21 -8.97 -14.67
C TYR A 336 5.79 -9.55 -14.62
N VAL A 337 5.65 -10.71 -13.98
CA VAL A 337 4.39 -11.48 -13.94
C VAL A 337 3.56 -11.06 -12.73
N VAL A 338 2.31 -10.65 -12.96
CA VAL A 338 1.36 -10.29 -11.91
C VAL A 338 0.33 -11.41 -11.77
N GLY A 339 0.48 -12.23 -10.73
CA GLY A 339 -0.43 -13.34 -10.48
C GLY A 339 0.05 -14.31 -9.41
N GLY A 340 -0.54 -15.50 -9.39
CA GLY A 340 -0.13 -16.58 -8.51
C GLY A 340 0.86 -17.55 -9.16
N ASP A 341 1.04 -18.71 -8.53
CA ASP A 341 1.89 -19.79 -9.05
C ASP A 341 1.41 -20.32 -10.41
N GLY A 342 0.09 -20.34 -10.65
CA GLY A 342 -0.49 -20.81 -11.92
C GLY A 342 -0.12 -19.90 -13.08
N THR A 343 -0.33 -18.60 -12.89
CA THR A 343 0.09 -17.52 -13.80
C THR A 343 1.58 -17.62 -14.13
N LEU A 344 2.43 -17.80 -13.12
CA LEU A 344 3.87 -18.00 -13.31
C LEU A 344 4.18 -19.28 -14.12
N GLY A 345 3.53 -20.39 -13.79
CA GLY A 345 3.68 -21.66 -14.51
C GLY A 345 3.33 -21.53 -16.00
N ARG A 346 2.28 -20.78 -16.35
CA ARG A 346 1.90 -20.50 -17.75
C ARG A 346 2.96 -19.69 -18.49
N VAL A 347 3.50 -18.64 -17.87
CA VAL A 347 4.56 -17.82 -18.47
C VAL A 347 5.83 -18.66 -18.70
N VAL A 348 6.26 -19.42 -17.69
CA VAL A 348 7.42 -20.32 -17.80
C VAL A 348 7.22 -21.38 -18.88
N THR A 349 6.02 -21.96 -18.96
CA THR A 349 5.66 -22.91 -20.02
C THR A 349 5.72 -22.27 -21.41
N GLY A 350 5.17 -21.07 -21.59
CA GLY A 350 5.18 -20.37 -22.88
C GLY A 350 6.58 -20.07 -23.39
N ILE A 351 7.50 -19.69 -22.49
CA ILE A 351 8.91 -19.44 -22.81
C ILE A 351 9.61 -20.73 -23.24
N PHE A 352 9.55 -21.78 -22.41
CA PHE A 352 10.31 -23.01 -22.64
C PHE A 352 9.72 -23.93 -23.70
N ARG A 353 8.48 -23.72 -24.15
CA ARG A 353 7.93 -24.44 -25.30
C ARG A 353 8.61 -24.08 -26.61
N ASN A 354 9.10 -22.85 -26.72
CA ASN A 354 9.69 -22.33 -27.97
C ASN A 354 11.21 -22.13 -27.87
N ARG A 355 11.78 -22.14 -26.66
CA ARG A 355 13.19 -21.80 -26.41
C ARG A 355 13.81 -22.74 -25.38
N GLU A 356 15.11 -22.99 -25.49
CA GLU A 356 15.85 -23.81 -24.51
C GLU A 356 16.11 -23.06 -23.19
N ASN A 357 16.44 -21.77 -23.27
CA ASN A 357 16.69 -20.90 -22.11
C ASN A 357 15.79 -19.66 -22.16
N ALA A 358 15.45 -19.12 -20.99
CA ALA A 358 14.75 -17.84 -20.92
C ALA A 358 15.69 -16.73 -21.40
N VAL A 359 15.20 -15.91 -22.33
CA VAL A 359 16.00 -14.81 -22.91
C VAL A 359 15.99 -13.59 -22.01
N LEU A 360 14.90 -13.38 -21.27
CA LEU A 360 14.71 -12.25 -20.37
C LEU A 360 14.55 -12.73 -18.93
N PRO A 361 15.09 -11.98 -17.95
CA PRO A 361 14.88 -12.26 -16.54
C PRO A 361 13.42 -11.99 -16.14
N ILE A 362 12.91 -12.81 -15.21
CA ILE A 362 11.50 -12.80 -14.80
C ILE A 362 11.35 -12.31 -13.36
N GLY A 363 10.56 -11.27 -13.14
CA GLY A 363 10.08 -10.87 -11.81
C GLY A 363 8.65 -11.33 -11.58
N VAL A 364 8.26 -11.54 -10.33
CA VAL A 364 6.93 -12.05 -10.00
C VAL A 364 6.32 -11.27 -8.84
N PHE A 365 5.19 -10.63 -9.09
CA PHE A 365 4.36 -10.04 -8.05
C PHE A 365 3.55 -11.13 -7.35
N PRO A 366 3.58 -11.22 -6.00
CA PRO A 366 2.89 -12.28 -5.25
C PRO A 366 1.38 -12.05 -5.17
N GLY A 367 0.69 -12.17 -6.30
CA GLY A 367 -0.73 -11.89 -6.50
C GLY A 367 -1.70 -13.00 -6.07
N GLY A 368 -1.22 -14.14 -5.58
CA GLY A 368 -2.06 -15.29 -5.19
C GLY A 368 -2.28 -15.46 -3.69
N TYR A 369 -3.12 -16.43 -3.33
CA TYR A 369 -3.36 -16.81 -1.93
C TYR A 369 -2.16 -17.51 -1.29
N ASP A 370 -1.55 -18.46 -2.01
CA ASP A 370 -0.60 -19.40 -1.40
C ASP A 370 0.86 -19.16 -1.84
N ASN A 371 1.10 -18.71 -3.09
CA ASN A 371 2.41 -18.34 -3.67
C ASN A 371 3.56 -19.27 -3.22
N LEU A 372 3.33 -20.58 -3.35
CA LEU A 372 4.20 -21.63 -2.83
C LEU A 372 5.57 -21.60 -3.50
N SER A 373 5.62 -21.30 -4.80
CA SER A 373 6.89 -21.24 -5.54
C SER A 373 7.77 -20.13 -4.96
N LEU A 374 7.21 -18.93 -4.76
CA LEU A 374 7.93 -17.79 -4.18
C LEU A 374 8.36 -18.04 -2.73
N LYS A 375 7.50 -18.65 -1.91
CA LYS A 375 7.85 -19.03 -0.53
C LYS A 375 9.03 -19.98 -0.45
N ARG A 376 9.20 -20.87 -1.43
CA ARG A 376 10.34 -21.80 -1.46
C ARG A 376 11.60 -21.15 -2.02
N LEU A 377 11.45 -20.30 -3.03
CA LEU A 377 12.57 -19.60 -3.66
C LEU A 377 13.19 -18.53 -2.73
N ALA A 378 12.36 -17.82 -1.94
CA ALA A 378 12.78 -16.79 -1.00
C ALA A 378 11.92 -16.79 0.30
N PRO A 379 12.11 -17.79 1.19
CA PRO A 379 11.30 -17.96 2.40
C PRO A 379 11.44 -16.79 3.38
N SER A 380 12.64 -16.20 3.46
CA SER A 380 12.96 -15.03 4.29
C SER A 380 12.06 -13.82 4.05
N VAL A 381 11.41 -13.74 2.88
CA VAL A 381 10.52 -12.63 2.50
C VAL A 381 9.06 -13.08 2.42
N PHE A 382 8.80 -14.18 1.70
CA PHE A 382 7.44 -14.57 1.36
C PHE A 382 6.75 -15.45 2.42
N GLU A 383 7.50 -16.08 3.33
CA GLU A 383 6.94 -16.81 4.49
C GLU A 383 6.90 -15.93 5.74
N SER A 384 7.89 -15.07 5.94
CA SER A 384 8.05 -14.24 7.14
C SER A 384 7.02 -13.09 7.24
N SER A 385 6.56 -12.55 6.12
CA SER A 385 5.63 -11.41 6.10
C SER A 385 4.32 -11.74 5.40
N ALA A 386 3.21 -11.48 6.09
CA ALA A 386 1.87 -11.49 5.51
C ALA A 386 1.40 -10.09 5.04
N ASP A 387 2.22 -9.06 5.23
CA ASP A 387 1.88 -7.67 4.94
C ASP A 387 2.29 -7.25 3.52
N VAL A 388 2.11 -5.96 3.22
CA VAL A 388 2.46 -5.35 1.93
C VAL A 388 3.96 -5.39 1.61
N ARG A 389 4.83 -5.60 2.61
CA ARG A 389 6.29 -5.65 2.44
C ARG A 389 6.73 -6.67 1.38
N ARG A 390 6.15 -7.87 1.37
CA ARG A 390 6.47 -8.90 0.36
C ARG A 390 6.19 -8.46 -1.08
N MET A 391 5.18 -7.60 -1.27
CA MET A 391 4.81 -7.03 -2.57
C MET A 391 5.82 -5.96 -2.99
N CYS A 392 6.19 -5.07 -2.06
CA CYS A 392 7.19 -4.04 -2.31
C CYS A 392 8.58 -4.64 -2.55
N GLU A 393 9.00 -5.63 -1.77
CA GLU A 393 10.32 -6.28 -1.93
C GLU A 393 10.45 -7.00 -3.26
N SER A 394 9.37 -7.60 -3.78
CA SER A 394 9.37 -8.17 -5.13
C SER A 394 9.66 -7.10 -6.20
N ALA A 395 9.07 -5.91 -6.08
CA ALA A 395 9.34 -4.81 -7.00
C ALA A 395 10.76 -4.24 -6.80
N MET A 396 11.23 -4.13 -5.55
CA MET A 396 12.60 -3.68 -5.28
C MET A 396 13.66 -4.64 -5.82
N ALA A 397 13.41 -5.97 -5.78
CA ALA A 397 14.31 -6.95 -6.37
C ALA A 397 14.51 -6.75 -7.88
N LEU A 398 13.46 -6.31 -8.59
CA LEU A 398 13.53 -5.93 -10.01
C LEU A 398 14.35 -4.64 -10.22
N ILE A 399 14.06 -3.61 -9.41
CA ILE A 399 14.70 -2.28 -9.47
C ILE A 399 16.21 -2.43 -9.26
N GLU A 400 16.60 -3.21 -8.26
CA GLU A 400 18.00 -3.38 -7.83
C GLU A 400 18.73 -4.53 -8.52
N GLU A 401 18.08 -5.18 -9.48
CA GLU A 401 18.64 -6.29 -10.24
C GLU A 401 19.14 -7.47 -9.39
N GLN A 402 18.40 -7.82 -8.35
CA GLN A 402 18.68 -9.01 -7.53
C GLN A 402 18.27 -10.28 -8.28
N ARG A 403 19.18 -10.78 -9.13
CA ARG A 403 18.96 -11.95 -10.00
C ARG A 403 19.44 -13.24 -9.36
N ARG A 404 18.68 -14.32 -9.57
CA ARG A 404 19.06 -15.69 -9.18
C ARG A 404 18.64 -16.67 -10.25
N ASP A 405 19.53 -17.60 -10.56
CA ASP A 405 19.25 -18.72 -11.47
C ASP A 405 18.26 -19.70 -10.81
N VAL A 406 17.18 -20.00 -11.53
CA VAL A 406 16.19 -21.01 -11.15
C VAL A 406 16.03 -21.99 -12.31
N THR A 407 16.13 -23.29 -12.05
CA THR A 407 15.89 -24.33 -13.06
C THR A 407 14.44 -24.74 -13.09
N ALA A 408 13.87 -24.95 -14.28
CA ALA A 408 12.52 -25.48 -14.44
C ALA A 408 12.53 -27.02 -14.52
N PHE A 409 11.44 -27.64 -14.09
CA PHE A 409 11.17 -29.05 -14.41
C PHE A 409 10.17 -29.14 -15.57
N GLU A 410 10.25 -30.24 -16.31
CA GLU A 410 9.37 -30.60 -17.41
C GLU A 410 8.39 -31.67 -16.95
N LEU A 411 7.12 -31.53 -17.33
CA LEU A 411 6.07 -32.52 -17.13
C LEU A 411 5.43 -32.89 -18.47
N THR A 412 5.40 -34.19 -18.77
CA THR A 412 4.68 -34.77 -19.90
C THR A 412 3.71 -35.85 -19.44
N VAL A 413 2.63 -36.03 -20.19
CA VAL A 413 1.58 -37.01 -19.88
C VAL A 413 1.41 -37.93 -21.08
N GLU A 414 1.67 -39.22 -20.89
CA GLU A 414 1.42 -40.26 -21.89
C GLU A 414 0.01 -40.84 -21.70
N GLY A 415 -0.69 -41.09 -22.82
CA GLY A 415 -2.04 -41.68 -22.82
C GLY A 415 -3.19 -40.68 -22.60
N ALA A 416 -2.96 -39.39 -22.85
CA ALA A 416 -4.02 -38.39 -22.89
C ALA A 416 -4.86 -38.48 -24.18
N GLU A 417 -6.14 -38.07 -24.14
CA GLU A 417 -7.03 -38.07 -25.31
C GLU A 417 -6.56 -37.09 -26.41
N SER A 418 -5.74 -36.11 -26.03
CA SER A 418 -5.05 -35.17 -26.91
C SER A 418 -3.56 -35.13 -26.57
N ASP A 419 -2.70 -34.85 -27.57
CA ASP A 419 -1.27 -34.65 -27.34
C ASP A 419 -1.06 -33.39 -26.46
N ILE A 420 -0.93 -33.61 -25.15
CA ILE A 420 -0.61 -32.55 -24.20
C ILE A 420 0.85 -32.18 -24.41
N LYS A 421 1.08 -30.98 -24.96
CA LYS A 421 2.43 -30.40 -25.06
C LYS A 421 3.10 -30.34 -23.67
N PRO A 422 4.44 -30.50 -23.59
CA PRO A 422 5.17 -30.44 -22.33
C PRO A 422 4.84 -29.15 -21.55
N ILE A 423 4.71 -29.29 -20.24
CA ILE A 423 4.47 -28.20 -19.29
C ILE A 423 5.77 -27.96 -18.54
N TYR A 424 6.20 -26.70 -18.45
CA TYR A 424 7.40 -26.33 -17.70
C TYR A 424 7.01 -25.47 -16.50
N SER A 425 7.57 -25.77 -15.33
CA SER A 425 7.34 -24.94 -14.14
C SER A 425 8.53 -24.92 -13.19
N VAL A 426 8.56 -23.89 -12.35
CA VAL A 426 9.50 -23.72 -11.24
C VAL A 426 8.88 -24.05 -9.88
N GLY A 427 7.57 -24.30 -9.83
CA GLY A 427 6.81 -24.56 -8.61
C GLY A 427 6.81 -26.03 -8.18
N ASP A 428 5.62 -26.56 -7.92
CA ASP A 428 5.42 -27.91 -7.40
C ASP A 428 4.38 -28.69 -8.17
N VAL A 429 4.43 -30.01 -8.03
CA VAL A 429 3.40 -30.92 -8.52
C VAL A 429 2.81 -31.64 -7.31
N GLY A 430 1.49 -31.68 -7.21
CA GLY A 430 0.82 -32.29 -6.05
C GLY A 430 -0.49 -32.97 -6.40
N ALA A 431 -0.77 -34.07 -5.69
CA ALA A 431 -2.03 -34.78 -5.71
C ALA A 431 -2.39 -35.21 -4.28
N GLY A 432 -3.68 -35.28 -3.96
CA GLY A 432 -4.14 -35.80 -2.67
C GLY A 432 -5.20 -34.97 -1.97
N TRP A 433 -5.52 -35.42 -0.76
CA TRP A 433 -6.61 -34.88 0.06
C TRP A 433 -6.41 -33.43 0.44
N PHE A 434 -5.21 -33.07 0.88
CA PHE A 434 -4.91 -31.72 1.36
C PHE A 434 -5.05 -30.70 0.23
N ARG A 435 -4.49 -31.00 -0.95
CA ARG A 435 -4.59 -30.12 -2.12
C ARG A 435 -6.03 -29.92 -2.57
N HIS A 436 -6.81 -31.00 -2.61
CA HIS A 436 -8.23 -30.98 -2.93
C HIS A 436 -9.07 -30.13 -1.95
N ILE A 437 -8.82 -30.27 -0.65
CA ILE A 437 -9.52 -29.49 0.39
C ILE A 437 -9.19 -27.98 0.25
N GLU A 438 -7.92 -27.64 0.00
CA GLU A 438 -7.49 -26.25 -0.17
C GLU A 438 -8.07 -25.60 -1.43
N GLU A 439 -8.35 -26.36 -2.49
CA GLU A 439 -9.08 -25.84 -3.66
C GLU A 439 -10.54 -25.53 -3.31
N ARG A 440 -11.23 -26.45 -2.63
CA ARG A 440 -12.64 -26.26 -2.21
C ARG A 440 -12.83 -25.12 -1.22
N ARG A 441 -11.80 -24.78 -0.44
CA ARG A 441 -11.77 -23.58 0.42
C ARG A 441 -12.22 -22.32 -0.31
N ARG A 442 -11.93 -22.19 -1.61
CA ARG A 442 -12.31 -21.02 -2.43
C ARG A 442 -13.84 -20.83 -2.49
N LYS A 443 -14.62 -21.91 -2.43
CA LYS A 443 -16.10 -21.87 -2.46
C LYS A 443 -16.73 -21.49 -1.11
N LEU A 444 -15.96 -21.54 -0.01
CA LEU A 444 -16.43 -21.34 1.37
C LEU A 444 -16.17 -19.90 1.88
N TRP A 445 -16.32 -18.90 1.00
CA TRP A 445 -15.96 -17.50 1.29
C TRP A 445 -16.75 -16.90 2.48
N TYR A 446 -17.97 -17.36 2.72
CA TYR A 446 -18.88 -16.87 3.76
C TYR A 446 -18.43 -17.20 5.20
N PHE A 447 -17.50 -18.13 5.40
CA PHE A 447 -16.96 -18.49 6.72
C PHE A 447 -15.74 -17.65 7.16
N GLY A 448 -15.35 -16.63 6.38
CA GLY A 448 -14.30 -15.68 6.76
C GLY A 448 -12.98 -16.36 7.18
N ALA A 449 -12.47 -16.01 8.36
CA ALA A 449 -11.21 -16.57 8.89
C ALA A 449 -11.29 -18.08 9.20
N LEU A 450 -12.48 -18.61 9.48
CA LEU A 450 -12.68 -20.04 9.79
C LEU A 450 -12.82 -20.89 8.52
N LYS A 451 -12.90 -20.27 7.32
CA LYS A 451 -13.13 -20.96 6.04
C LYS A 451 -12.22 -22.17 5.82
N ARG A 452 -10.94 -22.04 6.20
CA ARG A 452 -9.93 -23.06 5.96
C ARG A 452 -10.16 -24.28 6.85
N ARG A 453 -10.35 -24.08 8.16
CA ARG A 453 -10.66 -25.17 9.10
C ARG A 453 -11.99 -25.84 8.78
N TRP A 454 -12.99 -25.06 8.39
CA TRP A 454 -14.29 -25.57 7.95
C TRP A 454 -14.20 -26.42 6.70
N ALA A 455 -13.31 -26.10 5.74
CA ALA A 455 -13.11 -26.92 4.56
C ALA A 455 -12.73 -28.36 4.92
N TYR A 456 -11.81 -28.54 5.87
CA TYR A 456 -11.42 -29.87 6.36
C TYR A 456 -12.59 -30.59 7.03
N ILE A 457 -13.33 -29.93 7.93
CA ILE A 457 -14.49 -30.55 8.60
C ILE A 457 -15.54 -30.98 7.57
N TRP A 458 -15.87 -30.08 6.64
CA TRP A 458 -16.91 -30.29 5.64
C TRP A 458 -16.60 -31.48 4.73
N GLU A 459 -15.33 -31.63 4.32
CA GLU A 459 -14.91 -32.78 3.53
C GLU A 459 -14.92 -34.08 4.34
N MET A 460 -14.46 -34.06 5.59
CA MET A 460 -14.47 -35.26 6.46
C MET A 460 -15.88 -35.73 6.83
N LEU A 461 -16.89 -34.85 6.80
CA LEU A 461 -18.29 -35.23 6.98
C LEU A 461 -18.85 -35.96 5.75
N LYS A 462 -18.44 -35.55 4.54
CA LYS A 462 -18.97 -36.10 3.28
C LYS A 462 -18.27 -37.37 2.84
N HIS A 463 -16.95 -37.42 2.99
CA HIS A 463 -16.11 -38.48 2.44
C HIS A 463 -15.13 -38.98 3.51
N SER A 464 -14.79 -40.27 3.44
CA SER A 464 -13.71 -40.83 4.26
C SER A 464 -12.40 -40.77 3.48
N PRO A 465 -11.29 -40.33 4.10
CA PRO A 465 -10.00 -40.34 3.46
C PRO A 465 -9.55 -41.76 3.12
N THR A 466 -9.30 -41.97 1.83
CA THR A 466 -8.75 -43.21 1.28
C THR A 466 -7.39 -42.93 0.67
N ASP A 467 -6.48 -43.87 0.84
CA ASP A 467 -5.12 -43.78 0.34
C ASP A 467 -5.10 -43.90 -1.19
N MET A 468 -4.23 -43.11 -1.81
CA MET A 468 -3.83 -43.26 -3.20
C MET A 468 -2.69 -44.28 -3.28
N GLU A 469 -2.71 -45.10 -4.32
CA GLU A 469 -1.67 -46.07 -4.61
C GLU A 469 -1.10 -45.78 -6.01
N ALA A 470 0.21 -45.61 -6.11
CA ALA A 470 0.90 -45.30 -7.35
C ALA A 470 2.20 -46.08 -7.46
N LYS A 471 2.51 -46.54 -8.67
CA LYS A 471 3.83 -47.09 -9.00
C LYS A 471 4.72 -45.98 -9.50
N MET A 472 5.91 -45.87 -8.94
CA MET A 472 6.89 -44.87 -9.31
C MET A 472 8.16 -45.54 -9.85
N LEU A 473 8.59 -45.10 -11.03
CA LEU A 473 9.93 -45.34 -11.54
C LEU A 473 10.71 -44.04 -11.44
N TYR A 474 11.85 -44.04 -10.73
CA TYR A 474 12.65 -42.83 -10.59
C TYR A 474 14.13 -43.06 -10.88
N GLU A 475 14.78 -42.03 -11.40
CA GLU A 475 16.23 -41.94 -11.55
C GLU A 475 16.77 -41.16 -10.34
N GLU A 476 17.74 -41.71 -9.59
CA GLU A 476 18.32 -41.03 -8.43
C GLU A 476 18.98 -39.70 -8.83
N ALA A 477 18.80 -38.68 -7.98
CA ALA A 477 19.50 -37.41 -8.14
C ALA A 477 21.01 -37.59 -7.87
N CYS A 478 21.86 -37.23 -8.84
CA CYS A 478 23.31 -37.31 -8.67
C CYS A 478 23.90 -35.91 -8.53
N THR A 479 24.60 -35.65 -7.42
CA THR A 479 25.30 -34.38 -7.11
C THR A 479 26.46 -34.02 -8.06
N GLY A 480 26.78 -34.91 -9.00
CA GLY A 480 27.86 -34.78 -9.97
C GLY A 480 28.82 -35.96 -9.88
N CYS A 481 28.99 -36.67 -10.98
CA CYS A 481 29.96 -37.76 -11.14
C CYS A 481 30.49 -37.75 -12.57
N ARG A 482 31.57 -38.49 -12.83
CA ARG A 482 32.16 -38.63 -14.18
C ARG A 482 31.14 -39.04 -15.27
N THR A 483 30.07 -39.74 -14.89
CA THR A 483 29.04 -40.24 -15.80
C THR A 483 28.04 -39.16 -16.20
N CYS A 484 27.59 -38.31 -15.26
CA CYS A 484 26.62 -37.25 -15.55
C CYS A 484 27.26 -35.90 -15.89
N ARG A 485 28.53 -35.68 -15.51
CA ARG A 485 29.33 -34.48 -15.80
C ARG A 485 30.69 -34.91 -16.36
N PRO A 486 30.76 -35.33 -17.63
CA PRO A 486 32.05 -35.64 -18.25
C PRO A 486 32.94 -34.39 -18.24
N PRO A 487 34.26 -34.56 -18.11
CA PRO A 487 35.20 -33.44 -18.16
C PRO A 487 35.01 -32.69 -19.47
N VAL A 488 34.82 -31.37 -19.39
CA VAL A 488 34.77 -30.51 -20.57
C VAL A 488 36.16 -30.53 -21.19
N VAL A 489 36.30 -31.17 -22.35
CA VAL A 489 37.54 -31.14 -23.13
C VAL A 489 37.69 -29.71 -23.66
N PHE A 490 38.61 -28.94 -23.08
CA PHE A 490 38.93 -27.62 -23.59
C PHE A 490 39.76 -27.77 -24.87
N GLU A 491 39.16 -27.44 -26.02
CA GLU A 491 39.91 -27.27 -27.27
C GLU A 491 40.52 -25.85 -27.28
N PRO A 492 41.86 -25.70 -27.20
CA PRO A 492 42.47 -24.39 -27.31
C PRO A 492 42.18 -23.80 -28.71
N PRO A 493 41.90 -22.50 -28.83
CA PRO A 493 41.57 -21.89 -30.10
C PRO A 493 42.74 -22.05 -31.08
N ALA A 494 42.41 -22.40 -32.33
CA ALA A 494 43.40 -22.60 -33.38
C ALA A 494 44.22 -21.33 -33.64
N TRP A 495 45.53 -21.42 -33.47
CA TRP A 495 46.47 -20.35 -33.81
C TRP A 495 46.41 -20.04 -35.30
N ARG A 496 46.04 -18.80 -35.63
CA ARG A 496 46.18 -18.25 -36.99
C ARG A 496 47.49 -17.46 -37.09
N TRP A 497 48.12 -17.48 -38.26
CA TRP A 497 49.46 -16.91 -38.44
C TRP A 497 49.58 -15.41 -38.10
N TRP A 498 48.52 -14.63 -38.28
CA TRP A 498 48.50 -13.19 -37.93
C TRP A 498 48.48 -12.90 -36.42
N HIS A 499 48.21 -13.89 -35.55
CA HIS A 499 48.33 -13.72 -34.09
C HIS A 499 49.78 -13.54 -33.62
N ILE A 500 50.77 -13.82 -34.46
CA ILE A 500 52.18 -13.48 -34.22
C ILE A 500 52.37 -11.96 -34.16
N LEU A 501 51.55 -11.19 -34.88
CA LEU A 501 51.65 -9.72 -34.97
C LEU A 501 50.79 -9.00 -33.91
N THR A 502 49.68 -9.61 -33.48
CA THR A 502 48.70 -8.99 -32.57
C THR A 502 48.74 -9.54 -31.15
N GLY A 503 49.58 -10.55 -30.89
CA GLY A 503 49.64 -11.26 -29.62
C GLY A 503 48.59 -12.38 -29.52
N PRO A 504 48.71 -13.25 -28.49
CA PRO A 504 47.76 -14.34 -28.28
C PRO A 504 46.34 -13.78 -28.09
N PRO A 505 45.30 -14.46 -28.62
CA PRO A 505 43.93 -14.05 -28.39
C PRO A 505 43.65 -13.97 -26.89
N ARG A 506 43.13 -12.82 -26.43
CA ARG A 506 42.67 -12.66 -25.04
C ARG A 506 41.50 -13.61 -24.82
N TYR A 507 41.71 -14.66 -24.02
CA TYR A 507 40.64 -15.55 -23.60
C TYR A 507 40.21 -15.20 -22.17
N LYS A 508 38.90 -15.22 -21.92
CA LYS A 508 38.38 -15.29 -20.55
C LYS A 508 38.66 -16.71 -20.06
N GLU A 509 39.41 -16.85 -18.97
CA GLU A 509 39.53 -18.13 -18.29
C GLU A 509 38.12 -18.64 -17.96
N PRO A 510 37.77 -19.88 -18.36
CA PRO A 510 36.49 -20.45 -17.96
C PRO A 510 36.44 -20.52 -16.44
N GLU A 511 35.30 -20.12 -15.86
CA GLU A 511 35.07 -20.30 -14.43
C GLU A 511 35.32 -21.76 -14.05
N VAL A 512 36.13 -21.96 -13.01
CA VAL A 512 36.53 -23.30 -12.55
C VAL A 512 35.30 -24.00 -12.00
N LYS A 513 34.59 -24.75 -12.85
CA LYS A 513 33.58 -25.71 -12.41
C LYS A 513 34.28 -26.77 -11.55
N LYS A 514 33.67 -27.15 -10.42
CA LYS A 514 34.16 -28.27 -9.59
C LYS A 514 34.48 -29.47 -10.49
N ASP A 515 35.67 -30.04 -10.34
CA ASP A 515 36.06 -31.20 -11.12
C ASP A 515 35.38 -32.47 -10.56
N TYR A 516 34.54 -33.10 -11.37
CA TYR A 516 33.82 -34.33 -11.02
C TYR A 516 34.47 -35.59 -11.65
N SER A 517 35.61 -35.44 -12.33
CA SER A 517 36.30 -36.54 -13.01
C SER A 517 36.66 -37.71 -12.07
N GLY A 518 36.98 -37.40 -10.81
CA GLY A 518 37.28 -38.38 -9.76
C GLY A 518 36.07 -38.93 -9.00
N VAL A 519 34.88 -38.37 -9.20
CA VAL A 519 33.68 -38.78 -8.45
C VAL A 519 32.95 -39.89 -9.21
N VAL A 520 32.81 -41.06 -8.60
CA VAL A 520 32.08 -42.21 -9.14
C VAL A 520 30.80 -42.38 -8.33
N ASN A 521 29.65 -42.34 -9.01
CA ASN A 521 28.36 -42.69 -8.43
C ASN A 521 27.80 -43.89 -9.21
N GLU A 522 27.71 -45.05 -8.54
CA GLU A 522 27.22 -46.30 -9.15
C GLU A 522 25.72 -46.29 -9.43
N ASN A 523 24.95 -45.47 -8.70
CA ASN A 523 23.51 -45.33 -8.89
C ASN A 523 23.14 -44.25 -9.91
N CYS A 524 24.12 -43.49 -10.41
CA CYS A 524 23.87 -42.46 -11.41
C CYS A 524 23.31 -43.08 -12.70
N GLY A 525 22.11 -42.66 -13.10
CA GLY A 525 21.42 -43.17 -14.28
C GLY A 525 20.71 -44.52 -14.08
N ARG A 526 20.69 -45.08 -12.86
CA ARG A 526 19.89 -46.26 -12.55
C ARG A 526 18.44 -45.87 -12.29
N ILE A 527 17.52 -46.71 -12.79
CA ILE A 527 16.08 -46.56 -12.57
C ILE A 527 15.66 -47.51 -11.47
N HIS A 528 14.97 -46.98 -10.46
CA HIS A 528 14.46 -47.72 -9.31
C HIS A 528 12.93 -47.74 -9.35
N GLU A 529 12.33 -48.87 -8.96
CA GLU A 529 10.88 -49.02 -8.82
C GLU A 529 10.49 -48.95 -7.34
N VAL A 530 9.50 -48.11 -7.02
CA VAL A 530 8.96 -47.93 -5.67
C VAL A 530 7.45 -47.86 -5.75
N ASP A 531 6.79 -48.65 -4.91
CA ASP A 531 5.34 -48.56 -4.69
C ASP A 531 5.06 -47.47 -3.66
N LEU A 532 4.27 -46.48 -4.05
CA LEU A 532 3.86 -45.36 -3.21
C LEU A 532 2.43 -45.57 -2.72
N LYS A 533 2.21 -45.39 -1.42
CA LYS A 533 0.89 -45.40 -0.78
C LYS A 533 0.78 -44.23 0.20
N GLY A 534 -0.34 -43.49 0.15
CA GLY A 534 -0.54 -42.34 1.03
C GLY A 534 -1.72 -41.45 0.64
N THR A 535 -2.05 -40.49 1.50
CA THR A 535 -3.14 -39.52 1.28
C THR A 535 -2.68 -38.22 0.63
N ASP A 536 -1.37 -37.96 0.61
CA ASP A 536 -0.74 -36.75 0.10
C ASP A 536 0.50 -37.12 -0.73
N LEU A 537 0.61 -36.58 -1.95
CA LEU A 537 1.76 -36.71 -2.85
C LEU A 537 2.21 -35.31 -3.26
N ILE A 538 3.50 -35.01 -3.08
CA ILE A 538 4.11 -33.73 -3.42
C ILE A 538 5.45 -34.00 -4.09
N ILE A 539 5.66 -33.41 -5.26
CA ILE A 539 6.92 -33.40 -5.98
C ILE A 539 7.35 -31.94 -6.09
N GLU A 540 8.50 -31.63 -5.55
CA GLU A 540 8.99 -30.27 -5.42
C GLU A 540 10.25 -30.08 -6.24
N ASN A 541 10.34 -28.92 -6.88
CA ASN A 541 11.60 -28.48 -7.47
C ASN A 541 12.56 -28.07 -6.34
N ASN A 542 13.60 -28.86 -6.13
CA ASN A 542 14.62 -28.63 -5.11
C ASN A 542 15.88 -28.08 -5.77
N LEU A 543 16.27 -26.87 -5.37
CA LEU A 543 17.43 -26.16 -5.89
C LEU A 543 18.54 -26.23 -4.84
N GLN A 544 19.52 -27.09 -5.06
CA GLN A 544 20.79 -27.07 -4.32
C GLN A 544 21.84 -26.31 -5.14
N GLU A 545 22.88 -25.76 -4.48
CA GLU A 545 23.88 -24.86 -5.08
C GLU A 545 24.42 -25.33 -6.44
N ASP A 546 24.61 -26.64 -6.62
CA ASP A 546 25.16 -27.23 -7.84
C ASP A 546 24.20 -28.19 -8.57
N LEU A 547 22.98 -28.43 -8.08
CA LEU A 547 22.09 -29.45 -8.64
C LEU A 547 20.61 -29.06 -8.54
N ALA A 548 19.93 -29.09 -9.69
CA ALA A 548 18.48 -29.13 -9.77
C ALA A 548 18.00 -30.58 -9.64
N CYS A 549 17.15 -30.87 -8.67
CA CYS A 549 16.53 -32.18 -8.52
C CYS A 549 15.08 -32.06 -8.06
N LEU A 550 14.35 -33.16 -8.18
CA LEU A 550 12.97 -33.29 -7.72
C LEU A 550 12.99 -33.95 -6.34
N ARG A 551 12.38 -33.32 -5.34
CA ARG A 551 12.12 -33.97 -4.05
C ARG A 551 10.72 -34.56 -4.07
N VAL A 552 10.62 -35.89 -4.01
CA VAL A 552 9.35 -36.62 -4.01
C VAL A 552 8.98 -36.99 -2.59
N ARG A 553 7.80 -36.57 -2.15
CA ARG A 553 7.25 -36.85 -0.82
C ARG A 553 5.86 -37.46 -0.93
N MET A 554 5.67 -38.62 -0.32
CA MET A 554 4.36 -39.25 -0.19
C MET A 554 4.15 -39.73 1.23
N GLY A 555 2.95 -39.50 1.79
CA GLY A 555 2.71 -39.67 3.22
C GLY A 555 1.25 -39.77 3.62
N GLY A 556 1.04 -39.98 4.92
CA GLY A 556 -0.28 -40.05 5.54
C GLY A 556 -1.04 -41.35 5.24
N THR A 557 -0.33 -42.49 5.19
CA THR A 557 -0.94 -43.83 5.07
C THR A 557 -1.87 -44.12 6.23
N GLU A 558 -3.07 -44.61 5.94
CA GLU A 558 -4.07 -45.02 6.95
C GLU A 558 -4.41 -43.93 7.98
N ALA A 559 -4.20 -42.66 7.64
CA ALA A 559 -4.42 -41.53 8.55
C ALA A 559 -5.88 -41.43 9.03
N GLY A 560 -6.84 -41.91 8.22
CA GLY A 560 -8.26 -41.85 8.54
C GLY A 560 -8.77 -40.41 8.69
N ARG A 561 -10.05 -40.26 9.10
CA ARG A 561 -10.68 -38.93 9.24
C ARG A 561 -9.97 -38.07 10.28
N SER A 562 -9.62 -38.67 11.42
CA SER A 562 -8.98 -37.96 12.53
C SER A 562 -7.57 -37.50 12.18
N GLY A 563 -6.77 -38.33 11.51
CA GLY A 563 -5.39 -37.98 11.13
C GLY A 563 -5.34 -36.85 10.10
N VAL A 564 -6.15 -36.96 9.02
CA VAL A 564 -6.21 -35.90 7.99
C VAL A 564 -6.73 -34.57 8.57
N LEU A 565 -7.74 -34.63 9.46
CA LEU A 565 -8.27 -33.44 10.12
C LEU A 565 -7.23 -32.80 11.07
N ALA A 566 -6.55 -33.62 11.88
CA ALA A 566 -5.56 -33.15 12.83
C ALA A 566 -4.36 -32.51 12.13
N ASP A 567 -3.81 -33.16 11.10
CA ASP A 567 -2.71 -32.62 10.31
C ASP A 567 -3.14 -31.37 9.53
N GLY A 568 -4.34 -31.39 8.93
CA GLY A 568 -4.91 -30.24 8.25
C GLY A 568 -5.06 -29.01 9.16
N TRP A 569 -5.46 -29.21 10.41
CA TRP A 569 -5.55 -28.14 11.40
C TRP A 569 -4.19 -27.67 11.91
N LYS A 570 -3.19 -28.55 12.02
CA LYS A 570 -1.79 -28.15 12.26
C LYS A 570 -1.31 -27.23 11.13
N ARG A 571 -1.49 -27.63 9.86
CA ARG A 571 -1.17 -26.80 8.69
C ARG A 571 -1.93 -25.46 8.68
N CYS A 572 -3.21 -25.45 9.10
CA CYS A 572 -3.98 -24.22 9.26
C CYS A 572 -3.37 -23.28 10.29
N SER A 573 -2.93 -23.82 11.42
CA SER A 573 -2.41 -23.04 12.55
C SER A 573 -1.01 -22.52 12.26
N ALA A 574 -0.19 -23.29 11.53
CA ALA A 574 1.11 -22.87 11.00
C ALA A 574 1.02 -21.93 9.78
N LYS A 575 -0.18 -21.64 9.26
CA LYS A 575 -0.41 -20.86 8.01
C LYS A 575 0.32 -21.39 6.77
N ARG A 576 0.75 -22.66 6.79
CA ARG A 576 1.39 -23.34 5.66
C ARG A 576 0.36 -24.02 4.78
N VAL A 577 0.64 -24.09 3.48
CA VAL A 577 -0.22 -24.78 2.49
C VAL A 577 0.64 -25.82 1.79
N GLY A 578 0.11 -27.02 1.59
CA GLY A 578 0.83 -28.07 0.89
C GLY A 578 1.56 -29.03 1.82
N THR A 579 2.56 -28.61 2.59
CA THR A 579 3.44 -29.56 3.31
C THR A 579 3.05 -29.76 4.78
N SER A 580 3.19 -30.99 5.29
CA SER A 580 3.10 -31.26 6.74
C SER A 580 4.38 -30.83 7.47
N ASP A 581 4.27 -30.48 8.75
CA ASP A 581 5.39 -30.10 9.63
C ASP A 581 6.02 -31.30 10.34
N SER A 582 5.34 -32.45 10.37
CA SER A 582 5.90 -33.66 10.98
C SER A 582 6.66 -34.45 9.95
N ASP A 583 7.97 -34.60 10.15
CA ASP A 583 8.82 -35.45 9.33
C ASP A 583 8.32 -36.91 9.31
N GLU A 584 7.66 -37.36 10.38
CA GLU A 584 7.03 -38.68 10.48
C GLU A 584 5.80 -38.86 9.56
N PHE A 585 5.23 -37.78 9.01
CA PHE A 585 4.05 -37.88 8.14
C PHE A 585 4.38 -38.50 6.77
N TYR A 586 5.56 -38.18 6.24
CA TYR A 586 6.00 -38.66 4.93
C TYR A 586 6.73 -39.98 5.08
N THR A 587 6.12 -41.06 4.62
CA THR A 587 6.72 -42.40 4.63
C THR A 587 7.79 -42.53 3.56
N THR A 588 7.66 -41.80 2.46
CA THR A 588 8.65 -41.71 1.39
C THR A 588 9.08 -40.25 1.23
N ASP A 589 10.39 -40.01 1.32
CA ASP A 589 11.04 -38.72 1.02
C ASP A 589 12.37 -39.00 0.32
N LEU A 590 12.44 -38.73 -0.99
CA LEU A 590 13.63 -39.02 -1.79
C LEU A 590 13.92 -37.94 -2.82
N LEU A 591 15.17 -37.92 -3.30
CA LEU A 591 15.64 -37.00 -4.34
C LEU A 591 15.82 -37.75 -5.65
N ALA A 592 15.16 -37.27 -6.70
CA ALA A 592 15.16 -37.86 -8.03
C ALA A 592 15.52 -36.83 -9.10
N LYS A 593 16.18 -37.28 -10.18
CA LYS A 593 16.38 -36.47 -11.38
C LYS A 593 15.17 -36.54 -12.31
N ALA A 594 14.58 -37.72 -12.43
CA ALA A 594 13.40 -37.97 -13.23
C ALA A 594 12.48 -38.95 -12.49
N VAL A 595 11.17 -38.79 -12.67
CA VAL A 595 10.13 -39.55 -12.00
C VAL A 595 9.05 -39.88 -13.02
N SER A 596 8.63 -41.14 -13.06
CA SER A 596 7.50 -41.62 -13.86
C SER A 596 6.47 -42.23 -12.93
N LEU A 597 5.26 -41.67 -12.92
CA LEU A 597 4.17 -42.10 -12.04
C LEU A 597 3.04 -42.76 -12.84
N THR A 598 2.60 -43.91 -12.37
CA THR A 598 1.38 -44.56 -12.82
C THR A 598 0.49 -44.83 -11.62
N PHE A 599 -0.68 -44.18 -11.57
CA PHE A 599 -1.61 -44.38 -10.48
C PHE A 599 -2.39 -45.68 -10.66
N VAL A 600 -2.39 -46.53 -9.63
CA VAL A 600 -3.11 -47.81 -9.59
C VAL A 600 -4.50 -47.62 -8.98
N LYS A 601 -4.58 -46.78 -7.95
CA LYS A 601 -5.82 -46.48 -7.23
C LYS A 601 -5.88 -45.02 -6.84
N ILE A 602 -6.91 -44.32 -7.33
CA ILE A 602 -7.19 -42.91 -7.00
C ILE A 602 -8.63 -42.80 -6.52
N PRO A 603 -8.92 -42.04 -5.45
CA PRO A 603 -10.29 -41.74 -5.04
C PRO A 603 -11.07 -41.00 -6.13
N GLU A 604 -12.34 -41.36 -6.34
CA GLU A 604 -13.18 -40.88 -7.47
C GLU A 604 -13.33 -39.35 -7.63
N PHE A 605 -12.95 -38.59 -6.60
CA PHE A 605 -13.06 -37.13 -6.56
C PHE A 605 -11.70 -36.41 -6.53
N ILE A 606 -10.58 -37.15 -6.48
CA ILE A 606 -9.20 -36.64 -6.49
C ILE A 606 -8.47 -37.11 -7.76
N HIS A 607 -9.13 -37.07 -8.92
CA HIS A 607 -8.49 -37.43 -10.21
C HIS A 607 -7.70 -36.30 -10.86
N ARG A 608 -7.36 -35.24 -10.11
CA ARG A 608 -6.66 -34.06 -10.65
C ARG A 608 -5.26 -34.00 -10.08
N LEU A 609 -4.29 -33.88 -10.97
CA LEU A 609 -2.92 -33.50 -10.62
C LEU A 609 -2.80 -31.99 -10.73
N TYR A 610 -2.21 -31.38 -9.70
CA TYR A 610 -1.98 -29.95 -9.67
C TYR A 610 -0.52 -29.66 -10.01
N VAL A 611 -0.28 -28.77 -10.96
CA VAL A 611 1.04 -28.22 -11.30
C VAL A 611 1.01 -26.74 -10.96
N SER A 612 1.78 -26.33 -9.97
CA SER A 612 1.92 -24.93 -9.55
C SER A 612 0.58 -24.25 -9.28
N SER A 613 -0.32 -24.99 -8.63
CA SER A 613 -1.69 -24.56 -8.26
C SER A 613 -2.76 -24.60 -9.34
N ASP A 614 -2.40 -24.90 -10.59
CA ASP A 614 -3.36 -25.20 -11.65
C ASP A 614 -3.56 -26.70 -11.79
N HIS A 615 -4.77 -27.14 -12.14
CA HIS A 615 -5.04 -28.55 -12.36
C HIS A 615 -4.84 -28.91 -13.83
N LEU A 616 -4.28 -30.09 -14.09
CA LEU A 616 -4.37 -30.72 -15.40
C LEU A 616 -5.85 -30.99 -15.68
N GLY A 617 -6.35 -30.53 -16.84
CA GLY A 617 -7.76 -30.70 -17.26
C GLY A 617 -8.17 -32.14 -17.57
N GLU A 618 -7.30 -33.09 -17.26
CA GLU A 618 -7.33 -34.47 -17.70
C GLU A 618 -7.32 -35.39 -16.48
N LYS A 619 -8.18 -36.43 -16.51
CA LYS A 619 -8.21 -37.43 -15.43
C LYS A 619 -6.92 -38.24 -15.42
N LEU A 620 -6.43 -38.56 -14.23
CA LEU A 620 -5.19 -39.32 -14.01
C LEU A 620 -5.31 -40.83 -14.28
N ASP A 621 -6.53 -41.36 -14.38
CA ASP A 621 -6.76 -42.81 -14.45
C ASP A 621 -6.15 -43.40 -15.74
N GLY A 622 -5.26 -44.39 -15.56
CA GLY A 622 -4.62 -45.11 -16.67
C GLY A 622 -3.53 -44.33 -17.41
N LYS A 623 -3.18 -43.12 -16.97
CA LYS A 623 -2.15 -42.28 -17.60
C LYS A 623 -0.83 -42.39 -16.89
N LYS A 624 0.24 -42.22 -17.66
CA LYS A 624 1.61 -42.24 -17.16
C LYS A 624 2.18 -40.83 -17.20
N ILE A 625 2.64 -40.34 -16.05
CA ILE A 625 3.09 -38.96 -15.88
C ILE A 625 4.60 -38.98 -15.73
N HIS A 626 5.28 -38.27 -16.61
CA HIS A 626 6.73 -38.16 -16.60
C HIS A 626 7.11 -36.75 -16.15
N ILE A 627 7.94 -36.66 -15.11
CA ILE A 627 8.42 -35.41 -14.54
C ILE A 627 9.93 -35.48 -14.51
N ARG A 628 10.61 -34.52 -15.13
CA ARG A 628 12.07 -34.50 -15.25
C ARG A 628 12.61 -33.15 -14.85
N SER A 629 13.63 -33.15 -13.99
CA SER A 629 14.44 -31.96 -13.76
C SER A 629 15.25 -31.64 -15.01
N THR A 630 15.19 -30.40 -15.49
CA THR A 630 15.88 -29.96 -16.70
C THR A 630 17.06 -29.05 -16.37
N ASP A 631 18.00 -28.95 -17.30
CA ASP A 631 19.09 -27.97 -17.22
C ASP A 631 18.66 -26.58 -17.73
N ARG A 632 17.37 -26.39 -18.04
CA ARG A 632 16.83 -25.13 -18.55
C ARG A 632 16.70 -24.13 -17.42
N LYS A 633 17.48 -23.06 -17.52
CA LYS A 633 17.55 -22.02 -16.49
C LYS A 633 16.71 -20.81 -16.88
N VAL A 634 16.14 -20.19 -15.86
CA VAL A 634 15.51 -18.86 -15.93
C VAL A 634 16.11 -17.98 -14.84
N GLU A 635 16.60 -16.81 -15.23
CA GLU A 635 16.98 -15.78 -14.26
C GLU A 635 15.71 -15.18 -13.65
N MET A 636 15.61 -15.18 -12.33
CA MET A 636 14.48 -14.59 -11.62
C MET A 636 14.92 -13.45 -10.70
N TYR A 637 14.12 -12.39 -10.64
CA TYR A 637 14.29 -11.32 -9.65
C TYR A 637 13.71 -11.77 -8.31
N LEU A 638 14.58 -12.09 -7.35
CA LEU A 638 14.19 -12.66 -6.06
C LEU A 638 14.82 -11.87 -4.92
N PRO A 639 14.01 -11.33 -3.99
CA PRO A 639 14.52 -10.57 -2.86
C PRO A 639 15.20 -11.49 -1.82
N ASN A 640 16.30 -11.02 -1.23
CA ASN A 640 17.05 -11.80 -0.24
C ASN A 640 16.46 -11.75 1.17
N ALA A 641 16.00 -10.59 1.61
CA ALA A 641 15.47 -10.36 2.95
C ALA A 641 14.53 -9.15 2.97
N ILE A 642 13.73 -9.04 4.04
CA ILE A 642 12.92 -7.83 4.29
C ILE A 642 13.82 -6.75 4.87
N ARG A 643 13.81 -5.58 4.23
CA ARG A 643 14.69 -4.46 4.59
C ARG A 643 14.22 -3.66 5.78
N PHE A 644 12.91 -3.44 5.88
CA PHE A 644 12.32 -2.58 6.90
C PHE A 644 11.56 -3.42 7.92
N ASP A 645 11.92 -3.23 9.19
CA ASP A 645 11.15 -3.74 10.30
C ASP A 645 9.95 -2.82 10.59
N ILE A 646 8.80 -3.40 10.94
CA ILE A 646 7.57 -2.64 11.21
C ILE A 646 7.78 -1.70 12.38
N ASP A 647 8.49 -2.15 13.42
CA ASP A 647 8.69 -1.38 14.64
C ASP A 647 9.67 -0.21 14.44
N SER A 648 10.41 -0.20 13.32
CA SER A 648 11.37 0.85 12.95
C SER A 648 10.79 1.98 12.08
N LEU A 649 9.51 1.88 11.65
CA LEU A 649 8.81 2.79 10.72
C LEU A 649 7.66 3.58 11.40
#